data_AF-A0A9P7FS78-F1
#
_entry.id   AF-A0A9P7FS78-F1
#
_cell.length_a   1.000
_cell.length_b   1.000
_cell.length_c   1.000
_cell.angle_alpha   90.00
_cell.angle_beta   90.00
_cell.angle_gamma   90.00
#
_symmetry.space_group_name_H-M   'P 1'
#
loop_
_entity.id
_entity.type
_entity.pdbx_description
1 polymer ?
#
loop_
_entity_poly.entity_id
_entity_poly.type
_entity_poly.pdbx_seq_one_letter_code
_entity_poly.pdbx_strand_id
1 'polypeptide(L)'
;MMPQLPLEILDIIIALLPNDKISLLNCPHEGACASEHIEQFLEALTLTPSLACYIKHLHIINYVEEYVEDDSEDEDMDIPVKRTYETLLASILPKIHKLHCFTLHGNGDTRVNKLSPHLLSSLITMLARAEVSEFNLAEFKCFPIPLLAQYCPRIRRINLSHNHGYSYPSNTSVVSLTHLEKPTEVGFVERMVLLEASARHTATLHEATKLPGACLSLARVQEIEVRGRDLSALRVAAELIAETAASASLKRLTCDFRQDSCFTKIFFGRSICNLDFFRLPRSLQTLRVEISYEQGVHFFDWICAELSRNAGPGRGTAALEELVLVIRKADFPELLDVKGLWDAMDEQCAALDHVLCITDCYTYLRQVEIFVEVGPECFYAHDGKETERPAVDDTIPVTYLAKAADGLRERLPLLCRRGIVNVRWLVTEMRQSGLQAAVRALREGVEGPVHVDVNGWYLPEPLFYNMDWDEEYDLLVANGGDASAFINRAQNALPDENDIDMAAPLRPAGPAPIQYIQPAEEETPLQQLIRHWTNERNCPDILPAQEELLVNILDHIRRQSQTVDLLRQDASTSEDEHVRIMLAQTEMERVKFIVRSYVRTRHYKIDKYARFITTNAEVQTRLTAGERDHAIRYANILDRHLYKCVLQSLPPAQAHLDDNAAFVPSMITQPDKTRPVFVHALQDCAPIRLPDGTALQMKKGHISLVPYYVVEQLVARGEVELV
;
A
#
# COMPACT_ATOMS: atom_id res chain seq x y z
N MET A 1 26.35 36.61 14.77
CA MET A 1 25.20 36.22 13.92
C MET A 1 25.46 34.80 13.47
N MET A 2 24.80 33.81 14.08
CA MET A 2 24.83 32.44 13.57
C MET A 2 23.90 32.34 12.35
N PRO A 3 24.28 31.57 11.32
CA PRO A 3 23.42 31.36 10.16
C PRO A 3 22.16 30.61 10.60
N GLN A 4 20.99 31.19 10.34
CA GLN A 4 19.71 30.50 10.44
C GLN A 4 19.71 29.37 9.40
N LEU A 5 19.71 28.12 9.86
CA LEU A 5 19.40 26.96 9.02
C LEU A 5 17.87 26.93 8.80
N PRO A 6 17.37 27.00 7.56
CA PRO A 6 15.96 26.82 7.25
C PRO A 6 15.74 25.33 6.98
N LEU A 7 15.71 24.52 8.03
CA LEU A 7 15.34 23.10 7.94
C LEU A 7 14.11 22.88 8.81
N GLU A 8 12.92 22.99 8.22
CA GLU A 8 11.74 22.33 8.78
C GLU A 8 11.96 20.81 8.62
N ILE A 9 12.23 20.11 9.73
CA ILE A 9 12.26 18.64 9.74
C ILE A 9 10.79 18.19 9.77
N LEU A 10 10.20 18.03 8.59
CA LEU A 10 8.76 17.78 8.45
C LEU A 10 8.34 16.40 8.97
N ASP A 11 9.17 15.38 8.84
CA ASP A 11 8.89 14.03 9.34
C ASP A 11 10.17 13.40 9.87
N ILE A 12 10.23 13.09 11.17
CA ILE A 12 11.19 12.09 11.66
C ILE A 12 10.43 10.79 11.71
N ILE A 13 10.70 9.97 10.71
CA ILE A 13 10.38 8.58 10.80
C ILE A 13 11.71 7.86 10.90
N ILE A 14 11.92 7.16 11.99
CA ILE A 14 13.10 6.34 12.15
C ILE A 14 12.76 5.07 11.32
N ALA A 15 13.58 4.61 10.36
CA ALA A 15 13.62 3.27 9.70
C ALA A 15 14.69 3.22 8.59
N LEU A 16 15.18 2.03 8.23
CA LEU A 16 16.11 1.83 7.10
C LEU A 16 15.49 0.95 5.98
N LEU A 17 15.12 1.62 4.86
CA LEU A 17 14.98 1.23 3.42
C LEU A 17 14.00 0.12 2.95
N PRO A 18 13.53 0.10 1.66
CA PRO A 18 13.29 1.18 0.68
C PRO A 18 11.83 1.22 0.16
N ASN A 19 11.16 2.38 0.26
CA ASN A 19 10.07 2.88 -0.62
C ASN A 19 9.41 4.09 0.04
N ASP A 20 9.84 5.32 -0.29
CA ASP A 20 9.20 6.66 -0.11
C ASP A 20 8.33 7.00 1.12
N LYS A 21 8.36 6.18 2.17
CA LYS A 21 7.83 6.42 3.51
C LYS A 21 8.73 5.67 4.48
N ILE A 22 9.44 6.39 5.33
CA ILE A 22 10.28 5.78 6.37
C ILE A 22 9.33 5.35 7.51
N SER A 23 9.54 4.23 8.24
CA SER A 23 8.71 3.66 9.35
C SER A 23 9.45 2.50 10.08
N LEU A 24 9.80 2.64 11.37
CA LEU A 24 10.83 1.81 12.04
C LEU A 24 10.37 0.36 12.21
N LEU A 25 11.27 -0.60 11.96
CA LEU A 25 11.16 -1.96 12.48
C LEU A 25 12.21 -2.20 13.59
N ASN A 26 11.81 -2.74 14.76
CA ASN A 26 12.68 -3.64 15.53
C ASN A 26 12.90 -4.91 14.70
N CYS A 27 14.07 -5.09 14.11
CA CYS A 27 14.49 -6.43 13.69
C CYS A 27 14.85 -7.27 14.94
N PRO A 28 14.40 -8.52 14.97
CA PRO A 28 15.29 -9.63 15.27
C PRO A 28 15.29 -10.59 14.08
N HIS A 29 16.41 -10.61 13.37
CA HIS A 29 17.12 -11.78 12.86
C HIS A 29 18.21 -11.24 11.93
N GLU A 30 19.46 -11.33 12.41
CA GLU A 30 20.72 -11.03 11.71
C GLU A 30 21.03 -9.55 11.39
N GLY A 31 21.78 -8.89 12.30
CA GLY A 31 22.58 -7.71 11.97
C GLY A 31 22.65 -6.63 13.06
N ALA A 32 23.76 -6.56 13.80
CA ALA A 32 24.02 -5.59 14.88
C ALA A 32 24.18 -4.10 14.44
N CYS A 33 24.06 -3.76 13.15
CA CYS A 33 24.52 -2.47 12.62
C CYS A 33 23.46 -1.34 12.63
N ALA A 34 22.16 -1.68 12.71
CA ALA A 34 21.08 -0.70 12.67
C ALA A 34 20.76 -0.05 14.04
N SER A 35 21.06 -0.73 15.15
CA SER A 35 20.75 -0.25 16.51
C SER A 35 21.63 0.94 16.94
N GLU A 36 22.92 0.94 16.59
CA GLU A 36 23.87 1.99 17.00
C GLU A 36 23.54 3.36 16.40
N HIS A 37 23.09 3.43 15.15
CA HIS A 37 22.72 4.68 14.49
C HIS A 37 21.48 5.35 15.10
N ILE A 38 20.52 4.55 15.58
CA ILE A 38 19.31 5.04 16.25
C ILE A 38 19.64 5.56 17.64
N GLU A 39 20.49 4.85 18.39
CA GLU A 39 20.97 5.31 19.69
C GLU A 39 21.74 6.63 19.57
N GLN A 40 22.68 6.73 18.62
CA GLN A 40 23.43 7.97 18.37
C GLN A 40 22.51 9.14 17.97
N PHE A 41 21.45 8.88 17.20
CA PHE A 41 20.48 9.90 16.82
C PHE A 41 19.64 10.37 18.02
N LEU A 42 19.13 9.44 18.84
CA LEU A 42 18.39 9.77 20.05
C LEU A 42 19.30 10.51 21.05
N GLU A 43 20.55 10.09 21.20
CA GLU A 43 21.57 10.80 21.98
C GLU A 43 21.82 12.22 21.44
N ALA A 44 21.95 12.40 20.13
CA ALA A 44 22.09 13.72 19.52
C ALA A 44 20.90 14.64 19.81
N LEU A 45 19.66 14.10 19.80
CA LEU A 45 18.46 14.82 20.20
C LEU A 45 18.46 15.17 21.70
N THR A 46 18.99 14.29 22.57
CA THR A 46 19.15 14.62 24.00
C THR A 46 20.18 15.71 24.25
N LEU A 47 21.28 15.71 23.48
CA LEU A 47 22.37 16.68 23.56
C LEU A 47 21.99 18.05 22.97
N THR A 48 21.09 18.07 21.98
CA THR A 48 20.63 19.30 21.31
C THR A 48 19.09 19.44 21.36
N PRO A 49 18.49 19.80 22.51
CA PRO A 49 17.03 19.86 22.69
C PRO A 49 16.31 20.84 21.77
N SER A 50 17.01 21.85 21.23
CA SER A 50 16.43 22.79 20.28
C SER A 50 16.02 22.14 18.96
N LEU A 51 16.63 21.00 18.57
CA LEU A 51 16.23 20.24 17.38
C LEU A 51 14.87 19.57 17.57
N ALA A 52 14.55 19.12 18.80
CA ALA A 52 13.28 18.49 19.11
C ALA A 52 12.07 19.43 18.92
N CYS A 53 12.28 20.75 19.01
CA CYS A 53 11.25 21.75 18.77
C CYS A 53 10.79 21.86 17.30
N TYR A 54 11.52 21.26 16.35
CA TYR A 54 11.19 21.27 14.92
C TYR A 54 10.41 20.03 14.47
N ILE A 55 10.26 19.01 15.33
CA ILE A 55 9.62 17.74 14.99
C ILE A 55 8.10 17.89 15.02
N LYS A 56 7.46 17.98 13.85
CA LYS A 56 5.99 18.08 13.73
C LYS A 56 5.29 16.72 13.69
N HIS A 57 5.95 15.68 13.20
CA HIS A 57 5.39 14.33 13.08
C HIS A 57 6.42 13.32 13.59
N LEU A 58 6.01 12.45 14.51
CA LEU A 58 6.86 11.43 15.11
C LEU A 58 6.14 10.08 15.06
N HIS A 59 6.71 9.15 14.27
CA HIS A 59 6.18 7.81 14.09
C HIS A 59 7.19 6.78 14.58
N ILE A 60 6.84 6.06 15.65
CA ILE A 60 7.60 4.96 16.22
C ILE A 60 6.82 3.68 15.94
N ILE A 61 7.42 2.76 15.20
CA ILE A 61 6.76 1.51 14.77
C ILE A 61 7.60 0.32 15.23
N ASN A 62 6.95 -0.83 15.40
CA ASN A 62 7.56 -2.08 15.84
C ASN A 62 8.31 -1.92 17.19
N TYR A 63 7.74 -1.14 18.11
CA TYR A 63 8.37 -0.86 19.40
C TYR A 63 8.14 -2.00 20.40
N VAL A 64 9.19 -2.38 21.13
CA VAL A 64 9.20 -3.45 22.12
C VAL A 64 10.12 -3.05 23.26
N GLU A 65 9.64 -3.16 24.50
CA GLU A 65 10.45 -2.83 25.71
C GLU A 65 11.29 -4.01 26.20
N GLU A 66 10.74 -5.22 26.13
CA GLU A 66 11.30 -6.45 26.68
C GLU A 66 11.37 -7.52 25.57
N TYR A 67 12.47 -8.27 25.48
CA TYR A 67 12.56 -9.42 24.57
C TYR A 67 12.69 -10.72 25.39
N VAL A 68 12.08 -11.79 24.91
CA VAL A 68 12.23 -13.15 25.46
C VAL A 68 13.21 -13.89 24.58
N GLU A 69 14.36 -14.29 25.13
CA GLU A 69 15.31 -15.18 24.45
C GLU A 69 14.76 -16.61 24.45
N ASP A 70 14.51 -17.16 23.26
CA ASP A 70 13.86 -18.47 23.05
C ASP A 70 14.86 -19.65 23.20
N ASP A 71 15.73 -19.59 24.21
CA ASP A 71 16.94 -20.44 24.32
C ASP A 71 16.91 -21.47 25.47
N SER A 72 15.75 -21.82 26.03
CA SER A 72 15.68 -22.91 27.03
C SER A 72 14.60 -23.94 26.76
N GLU A 73 15.01 -25.21 26.73
CA GLU A 73 14.15 -26.42 26.77
C GLU A 73 13.28 -26.53 28.05
N ASP A 74 13.25 -25.50 28.88
CA ASP A 74 12.46 -25.41 30.10
C ASP A 74 11.37 -24.33 29.93
N GLU A 75 10.12 -24.75 29.75
CA GLU A 75 8.92 -23.90 29.55
C GLU A 75 8.57 -22.95 30.73
N ASP A 76 9.37 -22.89 31.79
CA ASP A 76 9.00 -22.25 33.07
C ASP A 76 9.84 -21.02 33.49
N MET A 77 10.80 -20.55 32.68
CA MET A 77 11.63 -19.39 33.06
C MET A 77 11.94 -18.43 31.90
N ASP A 78 10.93 -17.76 31.35
CA ASP A 78 11.09 -16.59 30.49
C ASP A 78 11.77 -15.44 31.26
N ILE A 79 13.06 -15.16 31.01
CA ILE A 79 13.77 -14.01 31.59
C ILE A 79 13.76 -12.85 30.58
N PRO A 80 12.95 -11.79 30.78
CA PRO A 80 12.91 -10.66 29.85
C PRO A 80 14.20 -9.82 29.90
N VAL A 81 14.86 -9.66 28.76
CA VAL A 81 16.00 -8.73 28.58
C VAL A 81 15.44 -7.34 28.20
N LYS A 82 15.74 -6.32 29.00
CA LYS A 82 15.28 -4.93 28.77
C LYS A 82 16.15 -4.21 27.74
N ARG A 83 15.52 -3.57 26.74
CA ARG A 83 16.24 -2.71 25.78
C ARG A 83 16.43 -1.28 26.32
N THR A 84 17.55 -0.64 25.95
CA THR A 84 18.01 0.68 26.44
C THR A 84 17.18 1.87 25.94
N TYR A 85 16.35 1.68 24.89
CA TYR A 85 15.62 2.76 24.21
C TYR A 85 14.60 3.49 25.07
N GLU A 86 14.00 2.81 26.05
CA GLU A 86 12.97 3.35 26.93
C GLU A 86 13.46 4.60 27.68
N THR A 87 14.66 4.53 28.26
CA THR A 87 15.25 5.64 29.03
C THR A 87 15.53 6.88 28.17
N LEU A 88 16.01 6.68 26.93
CA LEU A 88 16.26 7.75 25.98
C LEU A 88 14.94 8.40 25.54
N LEU A 89 13.94 7.60 25.14
CA LEU A 89 12.62 8.10 24.74
C LEU A 89 11.93 8.86 25.87
N ALA A 90 11.92 8.30 27.09
CA ALA A 90 11.37 8.96 28.28
C ALA A 90 12.05 10.31 28.56
N SER A 91 13.34 10.47 28.22
CA SER A 91 14.06 11.74 28.38
C SER A 91 13.77 12.78 27.29
N ILE A 92 13.43 12.34 26.08
CA ILE A 92 13.21 13.19 24.90
C ILE A 92 11.76 13.68 24.83
N LEU A 93 10.78 12.78 25.03
CA LEU A 93 9.36 13.10 24.84
C LEU A 93 8.89 14.35 25.61
N PRO A 94 9.26 14.56 26.90
CA PRO A 94 8.84 15.76 27.63
C PRO A 94 9.44 17.08 27.12
N LYS A 95 10.52 17.01 26.31
CA LYS A 95 11.19 18.17 25.69
C LYS A 95 10.56 18.54 24.33
N ILE A 96 9.69 17.71 23.78
CA ILE A 96 8.97 18.00 22.54
C ILE A 96 7.80 18.93 22.86
N HIS A 97 7.78 20.12 22.24
CA HIS A 97 6.77 21.14 22.53
C HIS A 97 5.82 21.42 21.35
N LYS A 98 6.21 21.10 20.11
CA LYS A 98 5.44 21.38 18.88
C LYS A 98 5.33 20.14 17.99
N LEU A 99 4.47 19.21 18.38
CA LEU A 99 4.23 17.97 17.64
C LEU A 99 2.76 17.92 17.22
N HIS A 100 2.47 17.77 15.93
CA HIS A 100 1.12 17.67 15.37
C HIS A 100 0.59 16.23 15.40
N CYS A 101 1.43 15.24 15.07
CA CYS A 101 1.08 13.82 15.01
C CYS A 101 2.08 12.97 15.79
N PHE A 102 1.57 12.05 16.60
CA PHE A 102 2.37 11.02 17.28
C PHE A 102 1.79 9.64 17.00
N THR A 103 2.62 8.72 16.54
CA THR A 103 2.29 7.31 16.38
C THR A 103 3.25 6.45 17.17
N LEU A 104 2.73 5.51 17.97
CA LEU A 104 3.47 4.45 18.62
C LEU A 104 2.81 3.10 18.31
N HIS A 105 3.50 2.23 17.58
CA HIS A 105 3.01 0.92 17.15
C HIS A 105 3.95 -0.17 17.67
N GLY A 106 3.38 -1.23 18.26
CA GLY A 106 4.12 -2.41 18.74
C GLY A 106 4.60 -3.31 17.60
N ASN A 107 5.15 -4.47 17.96
CA ASN A 107 5.63 -5.51 17.05
C ASN A 107 4.62 -6.65 16.79
N GLY A 108 3.39 -6.53 17.31
CA GLY A 108 2.38 -7.59 17.29
C GLY A 108 2.49 -8.62 18.42
N ASP A 109 3.62 -8.75 19.13
CA ASP A 109 3.76 -9.69 20.24
C ASP A 109 3.16 -9.12 21.53
N THR A 110 1.96 -9.60 21.84
CA THR A 110 1.21 -9.15 23.00
C THR A 110 1.89 -9.47 24.33
N ARG A 111 2.84 -10.43 24.40
CA ARG A 111 3.53 -10.80 25.64
C ARG A 111 4.45 -9.67 26.13
N VAL A 112 5.07 -8.95 25.21
CA VAL A 112 6.14 -7.98 25.48
C VAL A 112 5.74 -6.51 25.31
N ASN A 113 4.57 -6.22 24.73
CA ASN A 113 4.11 -4.85 24.47
C ASN A 113 3.40 -4.20 25.67
N LYS A 114 4.09 -4.15 26.82
CA LYS A 114 3.67 -3.39 28.00
C LYS A 114 4.58 -2.18 28.17
N LEU A 115 3.99 -0.99 28.22
CA LEU A 115 4.76 0.25 28.41
C LEU A 115 5.18 0.43 29.87
N SER A 116 6.43 0.84 30.08
CA SER A 116 6.98 1.13 31.40
C SER A 116 6.28 2.34 32.05
N PRO A 117 6.24 2.42 33.40
CA PRO A 117 5.69 3.59 34.10
C PRO A 117 6.37 4.92 33.73
N HIS A 118 7.67 4.88 33.45
CA HIS A 118 8.48 6.04 33.11
C HIS A 118 8.16 6.56 31.70
N LEU A 119 8.08 5.67 30.72
CA LEU A 119 7.65 6.03 29.37
C LEU A 119 6.19 6.49 29.34
N LEU A 120 5.29 5.82 30.07
CA LEU A 120 3.89 6.24 30.21
C LEU A 120 3.77 7.66 30.79
N SER A 121 4.51 7.97 31.87
CA SER A 121 4.51 9.32 32.46
C SER A 121 5.02 10.37 31.47
N SER A 122 6.08 10.03 30.73
CA SER A 122 6.70 10.91 29.75
C SER A 122 5.79 11.15 28.53
N LEU A 123 5.12 10.10 28.05
CA LEU A 123 4.11 10.17 26.98
C LEU A 123 2.93 11.06 27.37
N ILE A 124 2.33 10.84 28.54
CA ILE A 124 1.20 11.67 29.02
C ILE A 124 1.67 13.11 29.25
N THR A 125 2.87 13.32 29.78
CA THR A 125 3.44 14.66 29.96
C THR A 125 3.65 15.38 28.63
N MET A 126 4.14 14.67 27.61
CA MET A 126 4.26 15.20 26.26
C MET A 126 2.89 15.54 25.67
N LEU A 127 1.92 14.62 25.72
CA LEU A 127 0.57 14.83 25.16
C LEU A 127 -0.19 15.97 25.86
N ALA A 128 0.03 16.16 27.16
CA ALA A 128 -0.58 17.24 27.93
C ALA A 128 0.02 18.62 27.61
N ARG A 129 1.33 18.68 27.27
CA ARG A 129 2.06 19.94 27.05
C ARG A 129 2.17 20.34 25.58
N ALA A 130 2.40 19.38 24.70
CA ALA A 130 2.60 19.60 23.27
C ALA A 130 1.27 19.75 22.52
N GLU A 131 1.30 20.40 21.36
CA GLU A 131 0.13 20.59 20.48
C GLU A 131 -0.23 19.34 19.65
N VAL A 132 -0.27 18.16 20.29
CA VAL A 132 -0.55 16.90 19.59
C VAL A 132 -2.02 16.81 19.21
N SER A 133 -2.28 17.03 17.94
CA SER A 133 -3.63 16.96 17.37
C SER A 133 -4.04 15.53 17.00
N GLU A 134 -3.09 14.68 16.63
CA GLU A 134 -3.32 13.31 16.18
C GLU A 134 -2.47 12.33 17.01
N PHE A 135 -3.14 11.40 17.69
CA PHE A 135 -2.52 10.40 18.54
C PHE A 135 -2.94 8.99 18.11
N ASN A 136 -1.95 8.19 17.72
CA ASN A 136 -2.13 6.81 17.28
C ASN A 136 -1.32 5.87 18.18
N LEU A 137 -2.00 4.94 18.84
CA LEU A 137 -1.38 3.91 19.67
C LEU A 137 -1.88 2.54 19.21
N ALA A 138 -0.97 1.62 18.91
CA ALA A 138 -1.35 0.29 18.46
C ALA A 138 -0.51 -0.85 19.04
N GLU A 139 -1.16 -1.99 19.28
CA GLU A 139 -0.55 -3.25 19.74
C GLU A 139 0.07 -3.25 21.15
N PHE A 140 -0.38 -2.34 22.03
CA PHE A 140 0.03 -2.25 23.43
C PHE A 140 -1.05 -2.73 24.41
N LYS A 141 -0.61 -3.23 25.57
CA LYS A 141 -1.47 -3.56 26.71
C LYS A 141 -1.47 -2.42 27.75
N CYS A 142 -2.58 -2.29 28.46
CA CYS A 142 -2.67 -1.52 29.72
C CYS A 142 -2.35 -0.01 29.62
N PHE A 143 -2.71 0.66 28.51
CA PHE A 143 -2.55 2.12 28.43
C PHE A 143 -3.59 2.85 29.31
N PRO A 144 -3.21 3.86 30.12
CA PRO A 144 -4.10 4.53 31.07
C PRO A 144 -5.00 5.57 30.36
N ILE A 145 -5.98 5.09 29.60
CA ILE A 145 -6.92 5.90 28.81
C ILE A 145 -7.58 7.06 29.57
N PRO A 146 -8.03 6.92 30.83
CA PRO A 146 -8.64 8.03 31.55
C PRO A 146 -7.74 9.27 31.69
N LEU A 147 -6.42 9.11 31.65
CA LEU A 147 -5.48 10.23 31.72
C LEU A 147 -5.51 11.10 30.46
N LEU A 148 -5.85 10.54 29.30
CA LEU A 148 -6.06 11.32 28.07
C LEU A 148 -7.21 12.31 28.25
N ALA A 149 -8.34 11.84 28.80
CA ALA A 149 -9.50 12.68 29.06
C ALA A 149 -9.21 13.78 30.10
N GLN A 150 -8.32 13.51 31.07
CA GLN A 150 -8.04 14.43 32.18
C GLN A 150 -6.98 15.49 31.87
N TYR A 151 -6.00 15.19 31.02
CA TYR A 151 -4.82 16.05 30.82
C TYR A 151 -4.54 16.48 29.38
N CYS A 152 -5.18 15.88 28.37
CA CYS A 152 -4.80 16.08 26.96
C CYS A 152 -5.92 16.76 26.13
N PRO A 153 -6.15 18.08 26.27
CA PRO A 153 -7.25 18.79 25.60
C PRO A 153 -6.98 19.08 24.12
N ARG A 154 -5.75 18.94 23.65
CA ARG A 154 -5.38 19.33 22.28
C ARG A 154 -5.57 18.23 21.25
N ILE A 155 -5.89 17.01 21.69
CA ILE A 155 -6.07 15.87 20.81
C ILE A 155 -7.39 15.97 20.07
N ARG A 156 -7.33 15.98 18.73
CA ARG A 156 -8.48 16.04 17.82
C ARG A 156 -8.75 14.70 17.13
N ARG A 157 -7.74 13.86 16.96
CA ARG A 157 -7.86 12.54 16.32
C ARG A 157 -7.20 11.48 17.18
N ILE A 158 -7.96 10.43 17.49
CA ILE A 158 -7.49 9.33 18.34
C ILE A 158 -7.70 8.01 17.61
N ASN A 159 -6.63 7.22 17.52
CA ASN A 159 -6.67 5.83 17.09
C ASN A 159 -5.98 4.94 18.14
N LEU A 160 -6.67 3.91 18.60
CA LEU A 160 -6.22 2.97 19.63
C LEU A 160 -6.23 1.52 19.12
N SER A 161 -5.99 1.32 17.82
CA SER A 161 -6.13 0.04 17.10
C SER A 161 -5.31 -1.11 17.70
N HIS A 162 -5.85 -2.34 17.70
CA HIS A 162 -5.13 -3.56 18.11
C HIS A 162 -4.58 -3.58 19.56
N ASN A 163 -5.02 -2.68 20.45
CA ASN A 163 -4.62 -2.70 21.86
C ASN A 163 -5.52 -3.64 22.68
N HIS A 164 -4.97 -4.71 23.26
CA HIS A 164 -5.77 -5.70 23.98
C HIS A 164 -6.29 -5.21 25.33
N GLY A 165 -7.61 -5.29 25.52
CA GLY A 165 -8.34 -4.85 26.71
C GLY A 165 -8.27 -5.80 27.90
N TYR A 166 -7.11 -6.41 28.22
CA TYR A 166 -6.91 -6.99 29.54
C TYR A 166 -6.77 -5.83 30.54
N SER A 167 -7.92 -5.37 31.01
CA SER A 167 -8.06 -4.46 32.13
C SER A 167 -7.47 -5.15 33.37
N TYR A 168 -6.19 -4.91 33.67
CA TYR A 168 -5.82 -4.82 35.07
C TYR A 168 -6.48 -3.56 35.63
N PRO A 169 -7.15 -3.65 36.79
CA PRO A 169 -7.95 -2.55 37.32
C PRO A 169 -7.08 -1.29 37.48
N SER A 170 -7.54 -0.19 36.89
CA SER A 170 -7.35 1.18 37.36
C SER A 170 -5.98 1.50 38.00
N ASN A 171 -4.88 1.29 37.28
CA ASN A 171 -3.55 1.66 37.76
C ASN A 171 -3.14 3.06 37.26
N THR A 172 -4.04 4.05 37.32
CA THR A 172 -3.63 5.47 37.30
C THR A 172 -2.66 5.79 38.44
N SER A 173 -2.63 4.96 39.48
CA SER A 173 -1.69 4.99 40.61
C SER A 173 -0.23 4.71 40.23
N VAL A 174 0.04 4.10 39.08
CA VAL A 174 1.41 3.73 38.66
C VAL A 174 2.14 4.90 38.00
N VAL A 175 1.40 5.92 37.54
CA VAL A 175 1.96 7.08 36.84
C VAL A 175 1.93 8.30 37.76
N SER A 176 3.10 8.76 38.20
CA SER A 176 3.22 10.03 38.94
C SER A 176 3.15 11.20 37.96
N LEU A 177 2.09 12.01 38.06
CA LEU A 177 1.83 13.22 37.24
C LEU A 177 1.70 14.48 38.10
N THR A 178 2.32 14.51 39.29
CA THR A 178 2.19 15.62 40.25
C THR A 178 2.69 16.97 39.71
N HIS A 179 3.46 16.96 38.63
CA HIS A 179 4.01 18.14 37.94
C HIS A 179 3.11 18.71 36.82
N LEU A 180 1.97 18.07 36.50
CA LEU A 180 1.04 18.56 35.47
C LEU A 180 -0.09 19.37 36.10
N GLU A 181 -0.24 20.61 35.65
CA GLU A 181 -1.41 21.42 35.97
C GLU A 181 -2.62 20.93 35.17
N LYS A 182 -3.82 21.01 35.77
CA LYS A 182 -5.05 20.66 35.06
C LYS A 182 -5.36 21.70 34.00
N PRO A 183 -5.66 21.29 32.76
CA PRO A 183 -6.03 22.23 31.70
C PRO A 183 -7.29 23.02 32.06
N THR A 184 -7.32 24.30 31.68
CA THR A 184 -8.45 25.20 31.91
C THR A 184 -9.50 25.11 30.80
N GLU A 185 -9.10 24.66 29.61
CA GLU A 185 -9.95 24.54 28.42
C GLU A 185 -10.34 23.08 28.16
N VAL A 186 -11.53 22.91 27.57
CA VAL A 186 -12.02 21.60 27.13
C VAL A 186 -11.82 21.46 25.62
N GLY A 187 -11.04 20.47 25.24
CA GLY A 187 -10.83 20.00 23.88
C GLY A 187 -11.98 19.19 23.32
N PHE A 188 -12.09 19.14 21.99
CA PHE A 188 -13.06 18.32 21.30
C PHE A 188 -12.38 17.39 20.30
N VAL A 189 -12.69 16.10 20.39
CA VAL A 189 -12.26 15.12 19.40
C VAL A 189 -13.11 15.29 18.14
N GLU A 190 -12.46 15.34 16.99
CA GLU A 190 -13.07 15.50 15.66
C GLU A 190 -13.26 14.15 14.95
N ARG A 191 -12.33 13.20 15.12
CA ARG A 191 -12.40 11.86 14.51
C ARG A 191 -12.11 10.75 15.51
N MET A 192 -12.94 9.71 15.49
CA MET A 192 -12.81 8.51 16.32
C MET A 192 -12.85 7.24 15.48
N VAL A 193 -11.88 6.33 15.71
CA VAL A 193 -11.83 5.00 15.08
C VAL A 193 -12.11 3.92 16.13
N LEU A 194 -13.10 3.08 15.87
CA LEU A 194 -13.60 2.00 16.73
C LEU A 194 -13.27 0.66 16.07
N LEU A 195 -12.48 -0.17 16.75
CA LEU A 195 -12.13 -1.52 16.32
C LEU A 195 -12.50 -2.52 17.41
N GLU A 196 -12.69 -3.78 17.05
CA GLU A 196 -12.96 -4.88 18.01
C GLU A 196 -11.96 -4.90 19.17
N ALA A 197 -10.65 -4.91 18.86
CA ALA A 197 -9.62 -4.94 19.88
C ALA A 197 -9.64 -3.69 20.80
N SER A 198 -10.06 -2.53 20.29
CA SER A 198 -10.00 -1.24 20.99
C SER A 198 -11.32 -0.81 21.64
N ALA A 199 -12.40 -1.58 21.49
CA ALA A 199 -13.74 -1.23 21.96
C ALA A 199 -13.78 -0.84 23.45
N ARG A 200 -13.10 -1.63 24.31
CA ARG A 200 -13.00 -1.36 25.75
C ARG A 200 -12.27 -0.07 26.08
N HIS A 201 -11.18 0.23 25.37
CA HIS A 201 -10.44 1.47 25.53
C HIS A 201 -11.31 2.66 25.13
N THR A 202 -12.06 2.55 24.03
CA THR A 202 -12.97 3.62 23.59
C THR A 202 -14.12 3.84 24.56
N ALA A 203 -14.72 2.76 25.09
CA ALA A 203 -15.75 2.86 26.13
C ALA A 203 -15.20 3.56 27.39
N THR A 204 -13.98 3.20 27.80
CA THR A 204 -13.32 3.80 28.96
C THR A 204 -13.03 5.28 28.73
N LEU A 205 -12.61 5.66 27.52
CA LEU A 205 -12.41 7.07 27.15
C LEU A 205 -13.74 7.83 27.21
N HIS A 206 -14.79 7.26 26.63
CA HIS A 206 -16.12 7.86 26.60
C HIS A 206 -16.65 8.13 28.00
N GLU A 207 -16.58 7.16 28.91
CA GLU A 207 -16.95 7.36 30.30
C GLU A 207 -16.04 8.37 31.01
N ALA A 208 -14.73 8.34 30.75
CA ALA A 208 -13.80 9.29 31.34
C ALA A 208 -14.06 10.74 30.89
N THR A 209 -14.51 10.96 29.66
CA THR A 209 -14.88 12.30 29.16
C THR A 209 -16.12 12.90 29.83
N LYS A 210 -16.95 12.06 30.48
CA LYS A 210 -18.14 12.48 31.23
C LYS A 210 -17.83 12.84 32.70
N LEU A 211 -16.63 12.52 33.19
CA LEU A 211 -16.24 12.79 34.57
C LEU A 211 -16.01 14.29 34.84
N PRO A 212 -16.29 14.76 36.07
CA PRO A 212 -16.04 16.15 36.43
C PRO A 212 -14.54 16.49 36.37
N GLY A 213 -14.21 17.54 35.62
CA GLY A 213 -12.82 17.96 35.39
C GLY A 213 -12.12 17.26 34.23
N ALA A 214 -12.86 16.54 33.37
CA ALA A 214 -12.34 16.13 32.07
C ALA A 214 -12.06 17.37 31.19
N CYS A 215 -10.92 17.36 30.53
CA CYS A 215 -10.47 18.40 29.60
C CYS A 215 -10.65 17.99 28.13
N LEU A 216 -11.20 16.81 27.86
CA LEU A 216 -11.48 16.31 26.52
C LEU A 216 -12.93 15.84 26.44
N SER A 217 -13.62 16.18 25.36
CA SER A 217 -15.02 15.82 25.11
C SER A 217 -15.20 15.14 23.75
N LEU A 218 -16.06 14.13 23.71
CA LEU A 218 -16.48 13.44 22.48
C LEU A 218 -17.81 13.98 21.91
N ALA A 219 -18.43 14.98 22.55
CA ALA A 219 -19.74 15.50 22.16
C ALA A 219 -19.78 16.20 20.79
N ARG A 220 -18.62 16.53 20.21
CA ARG A 220 -18.47 17.24 18.92
C ARG A 220 -17.71 16.44 17.85
N VAL A 221 -17.67 15.12 17.98
CA VAL A 221 -17.08 14.25 16.96
C VAL A 221 -17.80 14.48 15.63
N GLN A 222 -17.01 14.67 14.58
CA GLN A 222 -17.48 14.93 13.22
C GLN A 222 -17.36 13.67 12.34
N GLU A 223 -16.40 12.80 12.64
CA GLU A 223 -16.15 11.57 11.90
C GLU A 223 -16.06 10.35 12.82
N ILE A 224 -16.90 9.35 12.59
CA ILE A 224 -16.85 8.06 13.28
C ILE A 224 -16.55 6.97 12.24
N GLU A 225 -15.56 6.15 12.53
CA GLU A 225 -15.20 4.98 11.74
C GLU A 225 -15.29 3.73 12.61
N VAL A 226 -16.14 2.78 12.22
CA VAL A 226 -16.32 1.50 12.89
C VAL A 226 -15.74 0.41 12.00
N ARG A 227 -14.84 -0.40 12.54
CA ARG A 227 -14.22 -1.53 11.85
C ARG A 227 -14.45 -2.84 12.60
N GLY A 228 -14.94 -3.86 11.90
CA GLY A 228 -15.26 -5.17 12.44
C GLY A 228 -16.68 -5.30 13.00
N ARG A 229 -17.03 -6.51 13.47
CA ARG A 229 -18.41 -6.91 13.85
C ARG A 229 -18.64 -7.08 15.35
N ASP A 230 -17.70 -6.66 16.18
CA ASP A 230 -17.79 -6.83 17.64
C ASP A 230 -18.95 -6.01 18.25
N LEU A 231 -19.77 -6.67 19.06
CA LEU A 231 -20.93 -6.07 19.71
C LEU A 231 -20.55 -4.93 20.68
N SER A 232 -19.37 -5.02 21.31
CA SER A 232 -18.91 -3.97 22.22
C SER A 232 -18.57 -2.69 21.46
N ALA A 233 -17.84 -2.82 20.34
CA ALA A 233 -17.52 -1.69 19.45
C ALA A 233 -18.79 -1.02 18.90
N LEU A 234 -19.75 -1.82 18.43
CA LEU A 234 -21.03 -1.34 17.89
C LEU A 234 -21.88 -0.62 18.93
N ARG A 235 -21.93 -1.13 20.16
CA ARG A 235 -22.65 -0.48 21.27
C ARG A 235 -22.07 0.89 21.58
N VAL A 236 -20.74 0.99 21.70
CA VAL A 236 -20.07 2.27 21.97
C VAL A 236 -20.26 3.24 20.80
N ALA A 237 -20.18 2.75 19.57
CA ALA A 237 -20.50 3.54 18.37
C ALA A 237 -21.92 4.11 18.42
N ALA A 238 -22.92 3.30 18.79
CA ALA A 238 -24.30 3.74 18.90
C ALA A 238 -24.50 4.81 19.99
N GLU A 239 -23.86 4.64 21.15
CA GLU A 239 -23.90 5.62 22.24
C GLU A 239 -23.26 6.96 21.82
N LEU A 240 -22.12 6.92 21.11
CA LEU A 240 -21.46 8.12 20.56
C LEU A 240 -22.27 8.80 19.46
N ILE A 241 -22.89 8.02 18.56
CA ILE A 241 -23.76 8.57 17.51
C ILE A 241 -24.99 9.24 18.14
N ALA A 242 -25.59 8.64 19.18
CA ALA A 242 -26.71 9.24 19.90
C ALA A 242 -26.32 10.56 20.60
N GLU A 243 -25.13 10.63 21.21
CA GLU A 243 -24.62 11.85 21.84
C GLU A 243 -24.35 12.96 20.81
N THR A 244 -23.70 12.63 19.70
CA THR A 244 -23.40 13.59 18.61
C THR A 244 -24.64 14.01 17.82
N ALA A 245 -25.71 13.21 17.86
CA ALA A 245 -27.01 13.60 17.29
C ALA A 245 -27.63 14.79 18.04
N ALA A 246 -27.41 14.91 19.36
CA ALA A 246 -27.89 16.04 20.15
C ALA A 246 -27.17 17.36 19.81
N SER A 247 -25.89 17.27 19.46
CA SER A 247 -25.07 18.43 19.04
C SER A 247 -25.11 18.68 17.52
N ALA A 248 -25.73 17.79 16.74
CA ALA A 248 -25.74 17.78 15.28
C ALA A 248 -24.32 17.89 14.67
N SER A 249 -23.30 17.33 15.36
CA SER A 249 -21.89 17.50 14.96
C SER A 249 -21.42 16.45 13.95
N LEU A 250 -22.01 15.25 13.96
CA LEU A 250 -21.55 14.13 13.14
C LEU A 250 -21.86 14.38 11.66
N LYS A 251 -20.81 14.41 10.84
CA LYS A 251 -20.86 14.64 9.39
C LYS A 251 -20.51 13.39 8.58
N ARG A 252 -19.60 12.55 9.07
CA ARG A 252 -19.14 11.34 8.36
C ARG A 252 -19.27 10.10 9.25
N LEU A 253 -19.90 9.06 8.71
CA LEU A 253 -19.97 7.73 9.31
C LEU A 253 -19.40 6.72 8.32
N THR A 254 -18.37 5.98 8.74
CA THR A 254 -17.75 4.91 7.95
C THR A 254 -17.88 3.61 8.72
N CYS A 255 -18.41 2.58 8.08
CA CYS A 255 -18.63 1.28 8.68
C CYS A 255 -18.00 0.20 7.79
N ASP A 256 -16.87 -0.36 8.24
CA ASP A 256 -16.14 -1.42 7.56
C ASP A 256 -16.41 -2.75 8.32
N PHE A 257 -17.32 -3.58 7.81
CA PHE A 257 -17.71 -4.85 8.44
C PHE A 257 -16.99 -6.07 7.85
N ARG A 258 -15.78 -5.87 7.33
CA ARG A 258 -14.95 -6.96 6.83
C ARG A 258 -14.78 -8.06 7.89
N GLN A 259 -14.87 -9.30 7.44
CA GLN A 259 -14.66 -10.48 8.29
C GLN A 259 -13.18 -10.85 8.28
N ASP A 260 -12.35 -10.09 9.00
CA ASP A 260 -10.94 -10.43 9.19
C ASP A 260 -10.82 -11.58 10.20
N SER A 261 -10.91 -12.84 9.73
CA SER A 261 -10.14 -14.00 10.22
C SER A 261 -10.77 -15.34 9.86
N CYS A 262 -9.92 -16.24 9.39
CA CYS A 262 -10.07 -17.70 9.37
C CYS A 262 -10.48 -18.31 10.74
N PHE A 263 -10.36 -17.58 11.85
CA PHE A 263 -10.74 -18.03 13.20
C PHE A 263 -12.24 -17.83 13.55
N THR A 264 -12.95 -16.92 12.90
CA THR A 264 -14.35 -16.61 13.28
C THR A 264 -15.40 -17.48 12.60
N LYS A 265 -15.01 -18.32 11.62
CA LYS A 265 -15.93 -19.29 11.00
C LYS A 265 -16.43 -20.37 11.99
N ILE A 266 -15.71 -20.59 13.10
CA ILE A 266 -15.91 -21.81 13.92
C ILE A 266 -16.92 -21.61 15.07
N PHE A 267 -17.24 -20.38 15.52
CA PHE A 267 -17.95 -20.22 16.81
C PHE A 267 -19.22 -19.37 16.87
N PHE A 268 -19.57 -18.56 15.86
CA PHE A 268 -20.77 -17.72 15.93
C PHE A 268 -21.74 -17.95 14.77
N GLY A 269 -22.42 -19.09 14.82
CA GLY A 269 -23.67 -19.30 14.10
C GLY A 269 -24.79 -18.47 14.72
N ARG A 270 -24.91 -17.19 14.35
CA ARG A 270 -26.15 -16.41 14.40
C ARG A 270 -26.03 -15.16 13.52
N SER A 271 -26.74 -15.20 12.40
CA SER A 271 -27.03 -14.05 11.54
C SER A 271 -27.85 -13.04 12.33
N ILE A 272 -27.22 -11.96 12.77
CA ILE A 272 -27.89 -10.75 13.22
C ILE A 272 -27.19 -9.61 12.50
N CYS A 273 -27.95 -8.80 11.80
CA CYS A 273 -27.40 -7.65 11.12
C CYS A 273 -27.11 -6.59 12.17
N ASN A 274 -25.84 -6.53 12.54
CA ASN A 274 -25.20 -5.67 13.52
C ASN A 274 -25.41 -4.14 13.32
N LEU A 275 -26.28 -3.74 12.40
CA LEU A 275 -26.58 -2.39 12.00
C LEU A 275 -27.87 -1.83 12.62
N ASP A 276 -28.76 -2.68 13.13
CA ASP A 276 -29.94 -2.26 13.89
C ASP A 276 -29.59 -1.40 15.12
N PHE A 277 -28.33 -1.40 15.53
CA PHE A 277 -27.77 -0.57 16.59
C PHE A 277 -27.74 0.93 16.24
N PHE A 278 -27.67 1.29 14.96
CA PHE A 278 -27.42 2.66 14.56
C PHE A 278 -28.69 3.42 14.19
N ARG A 279 -28.81 4.63 14.72
CA ARG A 279 -29.76 5.64 14.25
C ARG A 279 -29.01 6.67 13.43
N LEU A 280 -29.35 6.81 12.14
CA LEU A 280 -28.63 7.75 11.28
C LEU A 280 -29.02 9.20 11.60
N PRO A 281 -28.07 10.05 12.05
CA PRO A 281 -28.38 11.44 12.34
C PRO A 281 -28.65 12.23 11.06
N ARG A 282 -29.52 13.24 11.13
CA ARG A 282 -29.91 14.05 9.97
C ARG A 282 -28.83 15.05 9.53
N SER A 283 -27.85 15.31 10.39
CA SER A 283 -26.65 16.11 10.10
C SER A 283 -25.60 15.37 9.26
N LEU A 284 -25.79 14.06 9.04
CA LEU A 284 -24.83 13.23 8.32
C LEU A 284 -24.75 13.67 6.86
N GLN A 285 -23.53 14.00 6.42
CA GLN A 285 -23.21 14.41 5.04
C GLN A 285 -22.68 13.25 4.22
N THR A 286 -21.91 12.36 4.83
CA THR A 286 -21.31 11.22 4.14
C THR A 286 -21.54 9.93 4.91
N LEU A 287 -22.12 8.93 4.25
CA LEU A 287 -22.26 7.57 4.76
C LEU A 287 -21.46 6.60 3.89
N ARG A 288 -20.62 5.78 4.52
CA ARG A 288 -19.76 4.81 3.83
C ARG A 288 -19.88 3.46 4.50
N VAL A 289 -20.25 2.42 3.76
CA VAL A 289 -20.46 1.09 4.35
C VAL A 289 -19.89 0.00 3.45
N GLU A 290 -19.15 -0.94 4.05
CA GLU A 290 -18.83 -2.24 3.49
C GLU A 290 -19.76 -3.31 4.06
N ILE A 291 -20.36 -4.11 3.20
CA ILE A 291 -21.24 -5.22 3.57
C ILE A 291 -20.92 -6.49 2.79
N SER A 292 -21.16 -7.64 3.40
CA SER A 292 -21.18 -8.92 2.70
C SER A 292 -22.49 -9.05 1.90
N TYR A 293 -22.43 -9.65 0.72
CA TYR A 293 -23.59 -9.95 -0.12
C TYR A 293 -24.66 -10.73 0.65
N GLU A 294 -24.26 -11.70 1.47
CA GLU A 294 -25.13 -12.54 2.30
C GLU A 294 -25.89 -11.73 3.37
N GLN A 295 -25.38 -10.55 3.71
CA GLN A 295 -25.99 -9.60 4.66
C GLN A 295 -26.72 -8.46 3.93
N GLY A 296 -26.68 -8.43 2.59
CA GLY A 296 -27.18 -7.35 1.77
C GLY A 296 -28.65 -7.05 2.03
N VAL A 297 -29.52 -8.06 2.00
CA VAL A 297 -30.98 -7.86 2.19
C VAL A 297 -31.28 -7.09 3.47
N HIS A 298 -30.75 -7.55 4.60
CA HIS A 298 -30.96 -6.92 5.89
C HIS A 298 -30.32 -5.53 6.00
N PHE A 299 -29.14 -5.32 5.38
CA PHE A 299 -28.54 -3.99 5.31
C PHE A 299 -29.46 -3.00 4.59
N PHE A 300 -29.97 -3.40 3.43
CA PHE A 300 -30.84 -2.56 2.63
C PHE A 300 -32.16 -2.26 3.35
N ASP A 301 -32.73 -3.24 4.06
CA ASP A 301 -33.91 -3.02 4.90
C ASP A 301 -33.63 -1.97 5.99
N TRP A 302 -32.51 -2.10 6.70
CA TRP A 302 -32.10 -1.15 7.74
C TRP A 302 -31.88 0.26 7.17
N ILE A 303 -31.05 0.40 6.12
CA ILE A 303 -30.73 1.71 5.57
C ILE A 303 -31.98 2.37 4.97
N CYS A 304 -32.86 1.61 4.32
CA CYS A 304 -34.14 2.13 3.84
C CYS A 304 -35.02 2.62 4.99
N ALA A 305 -35.09 1.87 6.11
CA ALA A 305 -35.86 2.28 7.29
C ALA A 305 -35.32 3.56 7.93
N GLU A 306 -33.99 3.68 8.07
CA GLU A 306 -33.34 4.87 8.63
C GLU A 306 -33.48 6.09 7.71
N LEU A 307 -33.24 5.92 6.41
CA LEU A 307 -33.39 6.99 5.42
C LEU A 307 -34.85 7.44 5.29
N SER A 308 -35.81 6.51 5.33
CA SER A 308 -37.24 6.83 5.32
C SER A 308 -37.64 7.63 6.57
N ARG A 309 -37.07 7.29 7.74
CA ARG A 309 -37.33 8.04 8.97
C ARG A 309 -36.78 9.46 8.90
N ASN A 310 -35.65 9.64 8.25
CA ASN A 310 -35.07 10.96 8.01
C ASN A 310 -35.85 11.78 6.97
N ALA A 311 -36.58 11.10 6.07
CA ALA A 311 -37.49 11.69 5.09
C ALA A 311 -38.93 11.95 5.61
N GLY A 312 -39.19 11.73 6.91
CA GLY A 312 -40.53 11.88 7.47
C GLY A 312 -41.15 13.28 7.27
N PRO A 313 -42.50 13.39 7.15
CA PRO A 313 -43.19 14.63 6.82
C PRO A 313 -42.91 15.75 7.83
N GLY A 314 -42.66 16.96 7.31
CA GLY A 314 -42.43 18.17 8.10
C GLY A 314 -41.02 18.32 8.69
N ARG A 315 -40.08 17.43 8.36
CA ARG A 315 -38.73 17.46 8.92
C ARG A 315 -37.72 18.29 8.08
N GLY A 316 -38.07 18.76 6.90
CA GLY A 316 -37.14 19.49 6.01
C GLY A 316 -36.04 18.61 5.41
N THR A 317 -35.06 19.19 4.73
CA THR A 317 -34.02 18.44 4.00
C THR A 317 -32.97 17.82 4.94
N ALA A 318 -32.61 16.56 4.70
CA ALA A 318 -31.48 15.89 5.34
C ALA A 318 -30.14 16.34 4.72
N ALA A 319 -29.07 16.36 5.51
CA ALA A 319 -27.76 16.88 5.08
C ALA A 319 -26.95 15.91 4.19
N LEU A 320 -27.49 14.74 3.85
CA LEU A 320 -26.75 13.69 3.15
C LEU A 320 -26.37 14.15 1.73
N GLU A 321 -25.08 14.13 1.45
CA GLU A 321 -24.45 14.56 0.20
C GLU A 321 -23.84 13.40 -0.59
N GLU A 322 -23.25 12.42 0.12
CA GLU A 322 -22.50 11.29 -0.45
C GLU A 322 -22.87 9.98 0.25
N LEU A 323 -23.20 8.95 -0.54
CA LEU A 323 -23.38 7.58 -0.08
C LEU A 323 -22.40 6.67 -0.83
N VAL A 324 -21.54 5.94 -0.11
CA VAL A 324 -20.62 4.94 -0.70
C VAL A 324 -20.96 3.58 -0.11
N LEU A 325 -21.26 2.61 -0.97
CA LEU A 325 -21.55 1.23 -0.60
C LEU A 325 -20.53 0.32 -1.27
N VAL A 326 -19.94 -0.60 -0.52
CA VAL A 326 -19.13 -1.69 -1.04
C VAL A 326 -19.82 -2.99 -0.70
N ILE A 327 -20.25 -3.72 -1.71
CA ILE A 327 -20.91 -5.03 -1.59
C ILE A 327 -19.88 -6.09 -1.93
N ARG A 328 -19.35 -6.73 -0.89
CA ARG A 328 -18.36 -7.81 -0.97
C ARG A 328 -19.05 -9.13 -1.19
N LYS A 329 -18.62 -9.90 -2.16
CA LYS A 329 -19.09 -11.28 -2.36
C LYS A 329 -17.93 -12.25 -2.17
N ALA A 330 -18.06 -13.15 -1.19
CA ALA A 330 -17.00 -14.08 -0.82
C ALA A 330 -16.94 -15.30 -1.78
N ASP A 331 -18.10 -15.77 -2.22
CA ASP A 331 -18.24 -16.91 -3.14
C ASP A 331 -19.06 -16.49 -4.37
N PHE A 332 -18.46 -16.54 -5.56
CA PHE A 332 -19.17 -16.39 -6.82
C PHE A 332 -19.59 -17.77 -7.32
N PRO A 333 -20.91 -18.05 -7.48
CA PRO A 333 -21.35 -19.34 -8.00
C PRO A 333 -20.84 -19.53 -9.44
N GLU A 334 -20.71 -20.80 -9.84
CA GLU A 334 -20.33 -21.27 -11.18
C GLU A 334 -20.72 -20.25 -12.28
N LEU A 335 -19.75 -19.90 -13.12
CA LEU A 335 -19.63 -18.79 -14.07
C LEU A 335 -20.81 -18.44 -15.03
N LEU A 336 -22.02 -18.97 -14.83
CA LEU A 336 -23.09 -19.02 -15.84
C LEU A 336 -24.40 -18.29 -15.49
N ASP A 337 -24.65 -17.85 -14.25
CA ASP A 337 -25.89 -17.09 -13.93
C ASP A 337 -25.66 -15.77 -13.18
N VAL A 338 -25.23 -14.73 -13.92
CA VAL A 338 -25.20 -13.34 -13.41
C VAL A 338 -26.61 -12.73 -13.37
N LYS A 339 -27.57 -13.26 -14.14
CA LYS A 339 -28.89 -12.63 -14.29
C LYS A 339 -29.68 -12.67 -12.99
N GLY A 340 -29.57 -13.78 -12.25
CA GLY A 340 -30.23 -13.94 -10.96
C GLY A 340 -29.48 -13.39 -9.74
N LEU A 341 -28.28 -12.82 -9.92
CA LEU A 341 -27.40 -12.46 -8.80
C LEU A 341 -28.04 -11.48 -7.81
N TRP A 342 -28.91 -10.59 -8.28
CA TRP A 342 -29.51 -9.55 -7.44
C TRP A 342 -31.01 -9.75 -7.19
N ASP A 343 -31.62 -10.84 -7.67
CA ASP A 343 -33.07 -11.08 -7.59
C ASP A 343 -33.58 -11.07 -6.14
N ALA A 344 -32.78 -11.61 -5.21
CA ALA A 344 -33.11 -11.61 -3.78
C ALA A 344 -33.15 -10.21 -3.15
N MET A 345 -32.63 -9.19 -3.85
CA MET A 345 -32.52 -7.80 -3.39
C MET A 345 -33.36 -6.83 -4.25
N ASP A 346 -34.24 -7.33 -5.13
CA ASP A 346 -35.06 -6.50 -6.02
C ASP A 346 -35.93 -5.49 -5.26
N GLU A 347 -36.67 -5.96 -4.26
CA GLU A 347 -37.54 -5.12 -3.44
C GLU A 347 -36.73 -4.08 -2.66
N GLN A 348 -35.58 -4.48 -2.13
CA GLN A 348 -34.64 -3.64 -1.39
C GLN A 348 -34.00 -2.55 -2.25
N CYS A 349 -33.57 -2.89 -3.46
CA CYS A 349 -33.00 -1.94 -4.41
C CYS A 349 -34.07 -0.92 -4.83
N ALA A 350 -35.29 -1.38 -5.12
CA ALA A 350 -36.41 -0.51 -5.47
C ALA A 350 -36.78 0.44 -4.30
N ALA A 351 -36.77 -0.05 -3.06
CA ALA A 351 -37.01 0.76 -1.88
C ALA A 351 -35.92 1.84 -1.71
N LEU A 352 -34.64 1.47 -1.85
CA LEU A 352 -33.53 2.40 -1.75
C LEU A 352 -33.60 3.48 -2.84
N ASP A 353 -33.83 3.06 -4.08
CA ASP A 353 -33.96 3.92 -5.26
C ASP A 353 -35.08 4.95 -5.08
N HIS A 354 -36.22 4.52 -4.54
CA HIS A 354 -37.34 5.41 -4.23
C HIS A 354 -37.02 6.37 -3.08
N VAL A 355 -36.48 5.89 -1.96
CA VAL A 355 -36.24 6.71 -0.75
C VAL A 355 -35.23 7.82 -1.00
N LEU A 356 -34.14 7.55 -1.73
CA LEU A 356 -33.12 8.54 -2.06
C LEU A 356 -33.59 9.53 -3.15
N CYS A 357 -34.62 9.17 -3.91
CA CYS A 357 -35.23 10.04 -4.93
C CYS A 357 -36.43 10.85 -4.42
N ILE A 358 -36.75 10.79 -3.12
CA ILE A 358 -37.73 11.71 -2.51
C ILE A 358 -37.15 13.13 -2.57
N THR A 359 -37.59 13.89 -3.58
CA THR A 359 -37.01 15.17 -3.99
C THR A 359 -36.96 16.22 -2.88
N ASP A 360 -37.89 16.20 -1.93
CA ASP A 360 -37.96 17.21 -0.87
C ASP A 360 -36.99 16.92 0.30
N CYS A 361 -36.53 15.67 0.43
CA CYS A 361 -35.79 15.21 1.61
C CYS A 361 -34.28 15.13 1.37
N TYR A 362 -33.83 14.71 0.19
CA TYR A 362 -32.42 14.50 -0.13
C TYR A 362 -31.96 15.42 -1.29
N THR A 363 -32.17 16.72 -1.16
CA THR A 363 -31.80 17.71 -2.21
C THR A 363 -30.29 17.89 -2.34
N TYR A 364 -29.54 17.72 -1.24
CA TYR A 364 -28.07 17.87 -1.24
C TYR A 364 -27.33 16.61 -1.73
N LEU A 365 -28.05 15.49 -1.90
CA LEU A 365 -27.46 14.25 -2.38
C LEU A 365 -26.98 14.43 -3.82
N ARG A 366 -25.65 14.42 -3.97
CA ARG A 366 -24.95 14.64 -5.23
C ARG A 366 -24.34 13.36 -5.80
N GLN A 367 -24.07 12.37 -4.94
CA GLN A 367 -23.29 11.20 -5.33
C GLN A 367 -23.69 9.96 -4.53
N VAL A 368 -23.95 8.86 -5.25
CA VAL A 368 -24.19 7.52 -4.75
C VAL A 368 -23.25 6.57 -5.48
N GLU A 369 -22.26 6.04 -4.78
CA GLU A 369 -21.24 5.15 -5.34
C GLU A 369 -21.45 3.76 -4.79
N ILE A 370 -21.57 2.77 -5.67
CA ILE A 370 -21.72 1.37 -5.29
C ILE A 370 -20.62 0.56 -5.96
N PHE A 371 -19.79 -0.10 -5.16
CA PHE A 371 -18.75 -1.01 -5.63
C PHE A 371 -19.15 -2.45 -5.36
N VAL A 372 -19.08 -3.29 -6.38
CA VAL A 372 -19.18 -4.76 -6.25
C VAL A 372 -17.76 -5.29 -6.06
N GLU A 373 -17.42 -5.69 -4.84
CA GLU A 373 -16.07 -6.13 -4.48
C GLU A 373 -15.91 -7.64 -4.61
N VAL A 374 -14.83 -8.04 -5.29
CA VAL A 374 -14.23 -9.38 -5.20
C VAL A 374 -13.04 -9.32 -4.25
N GLY A 375 -13.14 -10.06 -3.16
CA GLY A 375 -12.09 -10.13 -2.14
C GLY A 375 -11.01 -11.19 -2.44
N PRO A 376 -9.91 -11.20 -1.67
CA PRO A 376 -8.83 -12.18 -1.81
C PRO A 376 -9.30 -13.63 -1.57
N GLU A 377 -10.41 -13.81 -0.85
CA GLU A 377 -11.00 -15.13 -0.59
C GLU A 377 -11.35 -15.89 -1.88
N CYS A 378 -11.68 -15.16 -2.96
CA CYS A 378 -11.98 -15.75 -4.26
C CYS A 378 -10.73 -16.18 -5.05
N PHE A 379 -9.53 -15.78 -4.61
CA PHE A 379 -8.26 -16.00 -5.32
C PHE A 379 -7.31 -16.99 -4.61
N TYR A 380 -7.58 -17.34 -3.34
CA TYR A 380 -6.73 -18.22 -2.54
C TYR A 380 -7.55 -19.31 -1.82
N ALA A 381 -7.13 -20.57 -1.97
CA ALA A 381 -7.81 -21.72 -1.38
C ALA A 381 -7.90 -21.62 0.17
N HIS A 382 -9.01 -22.10 0.71
CA HIS A 382 -9.40 -21.96 2.12
C HIS A 382 -8.79 -22.98 3.08
N ASP A 383 -8.07 -23.97 2.57
CA ASP A 383 -7.40 -24.94 3.41
C ASP A 383 -5.98 -24.44 3.62
N GLY A 384 -5.55 -24.28 4.87
CA GLY A 384 -4.26 -23.73 5.30
C GLY A 384 -3.00 -24.49 4.86
N LYS A 385 -3.03 -25.14 3.70
CA LYS A 385 -1.89 -25.56 2.90
C LYS A 385 -1.68 -24.49 1.84
N GLU A 386 -0.62 -23.70 1.97
CA GLU A 386 -0.23 -22.65 1.03
C GLU A 386 0.15 -23.15 -0.39
N THR A 387 -0.20 -24.40 -0.76
CA THR A 387 0.38 -25.12 -1.91
C THR A 387 -0.56 -25.34 -3.09
N GLU A 388 -1.86 -25.08 -2.99
CA GLU A 388 -2.77 -25.25 -4.12
C GLU A 388 -3.43 -23.91 -4.50
N ARG A 389 -2.89 -23.27 -5.54
CA ARG A 389 -3.62 -22.19 -6.24
C ARG A 389 -4.93 -22.78 -6.77
N PRO A 390 -6.04 -22.01 -6.78
CA PRO A 390 -7.25 -22.45 -7.48
C PRO A 390 -6.92 -22.80 -8.93
N ALA A 391 -7.62 -23.79 -9.49
CA ALA A 391 -7.41 -24.21 -10.86
C ALA A 391 -7.61 -23.00 -11.80
N VAL A 392 -6.93 -22.98 -12.95
CA VAL A 392 -7.04 -21.86 -13.92
C VAL A 392 -8.49 -21.58 -14.36
N ASP A 393 -9.37 -22.58 -14.23
CA ASP A 393 -10.82 -22.49 -14.49
C ASP A 393 -11.65 -21.75 -13.40
N ASP A 394 -11.08 -21.45 -12.23
CA ASP A 394 -11.77 -20.76 -11.12
C ASP A 394 -11.57 -19.23 -11.13
N THR A 395 -10.96 -18.68 -12.18
CA THR A 395 -10.75 -17.23 -12.31
C THR A 395 -12.05 -16.52 -12.69
N ILE A 396 -12.47 -15.51 -11.91
CA ILE A 396 -13.69 -14.71 -12.19
C ILE A 396 -13.40 -13.72 -13.33
N PRO A 397 -14.04 -13.83 -14.52
CA PRO A 397 -13.82 -12.92 -15.62
C PRO A 397 -14.26 -11.50 -15.27
N VAL A 398 -13.50 -10.49 -15.71
CA VAL A 398 -13.89 -9.08 -15.58
C VAL A 398 -15.25 -8.80 -16.23
N THR A 399 -15.58 -9.54 -17.29
CA THR A 399 -16.90 -9.47 -17.95
C THR A 399 -18.04 -9.93 -17.04
N TYR A 400 -17.78 -10.87 -16.13
CA TYR A 400 -18.74 -11.27 -15.09
C TYR A 400 -18.97 -10.11 -14.12
N LEU A 401 -17.88 -9.46 -13.65
CA LEU A 401 -17.96 -8.32 -12.72
C LEU A 401 -18.65 -7.10 -13.32
N ALA A 402 -18.38 -6.82 -14.60
CA ALA A 402 -19.08 -5.79 -15.36
C ALA A 402 -20.59 -6.08 -15.41
N LYS A 403 -20.98 -7.31 -15.77
CA LYS A 403 -22.39 -7.73 -15.78
C LYS A 403 -23.03 -7.68 -14.38
N ALA A 404 -22.29 -8.01 -13.33
CA ALA A 404 -22.78 -7.92 -11.96
C ALA A 404 -23.04 -6.47 -11.55
N ALA A 405 -22.12 -5.54 -11.87
CA ALA A 405 -22.30 -4.11 -11.66
C ALA A 405 -23.47 -3.54 -12.48
N ASP A 406 -23.58 -3.92 -13.76
CA ASP A 406 -24.68 -3.52 -14.63
C ASP A 406 -26.03 -4.03 -14.14
N GLY A 407 -26.10 -5.30 -13.71
CA GLY A 407 -27.33 -5.89 -13.17
C GLY A 407 -27.85 -5.19 -11.91
N LEU A 408 -26.94 -4.67 -11.07
CA LEU A 408 -27.32 -3.85 -9.91
C LEU A 408 -27.74 -2.43 -10.33
N ARG A 409 -27.05 -1.86 -11.31
CA ARG A 409 -27.38 -0.54 -11.88
C ARG A 409 -28.78 -0.52 -12.49
N GLU A 410 -29.17 -1.56 -13.21
CA GLU A 410 -30.50 -1.70 -13.83
C GLU A 410 -31.65 -1.68 -12.80
N ARG A 411 -31.36 -2.06 -11.54
CA ARG A 411 -32.30 -2.07 -10.41
C ARG A 411 -32.42 -0.73 -9.69
N LEU A 412 -31.67 0.29 -10.13
CA LEU A 412 -31.68 1.66 -9.57
C LEU A 412 -32.08 2.71 -10.63
N PRO A 413 -33.24 2.56 -11.32
CA PRO A 413 -33.59 3.39 -12.45
C PRO A 413 -33.84 4.87 -12.11
N LEU A 414 -34.37 5.20 -10.93
CA LEU A 414 -34.67 6.58 -10.53
C LEU A 414 -33.38 7.36 -10.27
N LEU A 415 -32.44 6.77 -9.53
CA LEU A 415 -31.12 7.33 -9.28
C LEU A 415 -30.32 7.47 -10.58
N CYS A 416 -30.44 6.50 -11.49
CA CYS A 416 -29.83 6.59 -12.83
C CYS A 416 -30.39 7.79 -13.63
N ARG A 417 -31.71 8.01 -13.60
CA ARG A 417 -32.33 9.18 -14.26
C ARG A 417 -31.89 10.51 -13.63
N ARG A 418 -31.62 10.51 -12.33
CA ARG A 418 -31.10 11.69 -11.61
C ARG A 418 -29.61 11.94 -11.90
N GLY A 419 -28.88 10.96 -12.45
CA GLY A 419 -27.48 11.10 -12.84
C GLY A 419 -26.50 11.16 -11.68
N ILE A 420 -26.89 10.67 -10.50
CA ILE A 420 -26.08 10.74 -9.27
C ILE A 420 -25.54 9.39 -8.81
N VAL A 421 -25.95 8.28 -9.45
CA VAL A 421 -25.48 6.93 -9.10
C VAL A 421 -24.41 6.43 -10.06
N ASN A 422 -23.39 5.81 -9.51
CA ASN A 422 -22.36 5.12 -10.26
C ASN A 422 -22.14 3.74 -9.62
N VAL A 423 -22.20 2.68 -10.44
CA VAL A 423 -22.03 1.30 -9.99
C VAL A 423 -20.82 0.73 -10.71
N ARG A 424 -19.84 0.25 -9.95
CA ARG A 424 -18.52 -0.17 -10.45
C ARG A 424 -18.13 -1.49 -9.81
N TRP A 425 -17.19 -2.20 -10.42
CA TRP A 425 -16.56 -3.34 -9.77
C TRP A 425 -15.23 -2.93 -9.12
N LEU A 426 -14.89 -3.64 -8.06
CA LEU A 426 -13.68 -3.45 -7.26
C LEU A 426 -13.02 -4.82 -7.05
N VAL A 427 -11.71 -4.91 -7.27
CA VAL A 427 -10.92 -6.10 -6.93
C VAL A 427 -9.87 -5.69 -5.91
N THR A 428 -9.83 -6.38 -4.78
CA THR A 428 -8.82 -6.20 -3.75
C THR A 428 -8.00 -7.48 -3.57
N GLU A 429 -6.69 -7.37 -3.79
CA GLU A 429 -5.76 -8.46 -3.44
C GLU A 429 -5.38 -8.41 -1.96
N MET A 430 -4.74 -9.48 -1.45
CA MET A 430 -4.45 -9.77 -0.02
C MET A 430 -4.37 -8.54 0.90
N ARG A 431 -5.09 -8.60 2.04
CA ARG A 431 -5.04 -7.65 3.18
C ARG A 431 -5.60 -6.23 2.95
N GLN A 432 -6.00 -5.83 1.75
CA GLN A 432 -6.59 -4.49 1.52
C GLN A 432 -8.10 -4.44 1.85
N SER A 433 -8.56 -3.38 2.53
CA SER A 433 -10.00 -3.14 2.78
C SER A 433 -10.66 -2.58 1.52
N GLY A 434 -11.78 -3.19 1.10
CA GLY A 434 -12.52 -2.78 -0.09
C GLY A 434 -13.03 -1.35 0.02
N LEU A 435 -13.60 -1.00 1.17
CA LEU A 435 -14.08 0.35 1.43
C LEU A 435 -12.96 1.39 1.43
N GLN A 436 -11.79 1.05 1.97
CA GLN A 436 -10.64 1.96 1.93
C GLN A 436 -10.14 2.16 0.50
N ALA A 437 -10.05 1.09 -0.29
CA ALA A 437 -9.68 1.15 -1.70
C ALA A 437 -10.66 1.99 -2.53
N ALA A 438 -11.97 1.77 -2.35
CA ALA A 438 -13.04 2.53 -2.99
C ALA A 438 -12.98 4.02 -2.63
N VAL A 439 -12.88 4.34 -1.33
CA VAL A 439 -12.79 5.73 -0.86
C VAL A 439 -11.55 6.43 -1.40
N ARG A 440 -10.43 5.72 -1.46
CA ARG A 440 -9.19 6.26 -2.04
C ARG A 440 -9.38 6.51 -3.54
N ALA A 441 -10.08 5.62 -4.26
CA ALA A 441 -10.28 5.76 -5.70
C ALA A 441 -11.15 6.98 -6.01
N LEU A 442 -12.20 7.21 -5.22
CA LEU A 442 -13.03 8.40 -5.31
C LEU A 442 -12.25 9.68 -5.00
N ARG A 443 -11.35 9.66 -4.01
CA ARG A 443 -10.49 10.81 -3.67
C ARG A 443 -9.51 11.14 -4.78
N GLU A 444 -8.97 10.12 -5.44
CA GLU A 444 -7.99 10.27 -6.53
C GLU A 444 -8.65 10.55 -7.89
N GLY A 445 -9.98 10.60 -7.95
CA GLY A 445 -10.71 10.92 -9.17
C GLY A 445 -10.69 9.79 -10.21
N VAL A 446 -10.53 8.54 -9.78
CA VAL A 446 -10.62 7.38 -10.66
C VAL A 446 -12.07 7.24 -11.11
N GLU A 447 -12.35 7.37 -12.41
CA GLU A 447 -13.72 7.30 -12.96
C GLU A 447 -14.15 5.85 -13.29
N GLY A 448 -13.18 4.97 -13.58
CA GLY A 448 -13.41 3.58 -13.99
C GLY A 448 -13.51 2.58 -12.84
N PRO A 449 -13.52 1.28 -13.18
CA PRO A 449 -13.39 0.20 -12.22
C PRO A 449 -12.03 0.24 -11.50
N VAL A 450 -11.96 -0.46 -10.37
CA VAL A 450 -10.81 -0.36 -9.47
C VAL A 450 -10.21 -1.75 -9.24
N HIS A 451 -8.92 -1.90 -9.49
CA HIS A 451 -8.15 -3.08 -9.09
C HIS A 451 -6.96 -2.61 -8.26
N VAL A 452 -6.84 -3.17 -7.05
CA VAL A 452 -5.75 -2.88 -6.13
C VAL A 452 -4.93 -4.14 -5.89
N ASP A 453 -3.62 -4.05 -6.13
CA ASP A 453 -2.68 -5.14 -5.91
C ASP A 453 -2.40 -5.38 -4.41
N VAL A 454 -1.65 -6.45 -4.09
CA VAL A 454 -1.23 -6.78 -2.71
C VAL A 454 -0.51 -5.64 -1.98
N ASN A 455 0.14 -4.73 -2.71
CA ASN A 455 0.89 -3.61 -2.17
C ASN A 455 0.03 -2.36 -2.00
N GLY A 456 -1.24 -2.41 -2.41
CA GLY A 456 -2.15 -1.27 -2.34
C GLY A 456 -2.02 -0.32 -3.53
N TRP A 457 -1.39 -0.66 -4.65
CA TRP A 457 -1.32 0.22 -5.83
C TRP A 457 -2.51 0.02 -6.75
N TYR A 458 -2.98 1.11 -7.38
CA TYR A 458 -3.94 1.00 -8.49
C TYR A 458 -3.27 0.33 -9.67
N LEU A 459 -3.83 -0.78 -10.10
CA LEU A 459 -3.53 -1.32 -11.39
C LEU A 459 -4.34 -0.52 -12.42
N PRO A 460 -3.73 -0.04 -13.52
CA PRO A 460 -4.52 0.41 -14.67
C PRO A 460 -5.47 -0.72 -15.08
N GLU A 461 -6.60 -0.39 -15.74
CA GLU A 461 -7.60 -1.34 -16.25
C GLU A 461 -6.99 -2.71 -16.55
N PRO A 462 -7.61 -3.82 -16.13
CA PRO A 462 -6.94 -5.10 -15.98
C PRO A 462 -6.35 -5.55 -17.31
N LEU A 463 -5.09 -5.18 -17.54
CA LEU A 463 -4.17 -5.84 -18.45
C LEU A 463 -3.60 -7.08 -17.74
N PHE A 464 -4.46 -7.81 -17.03
CA PHE A 464 -4.14 -9.12 -16.52
C PHE A 464 -5.12 -10.12 -17.12
N TYR A 465 -4.53 -10.94 -17.98
CA TYR A 465 -5.10 -12.02 -18.79
C TYR A 465 -6.07 -11.58 -19.90
N ASN A 466 -5.57 -10.69 -20.77
CA ASN A 466 -5.68 -10.82 -22.23
C ASN A 466 -4.83 -9.72 -22.88
N MET A 467 -3.52 -9.72 -22.58
CA MET A 467 -2.62 -9.53 -23.73
C MET A 467 -2.69 -10.87 -24.43
N ASP A 468 -3.49 -10.92 -25.49
CA ASP A 468 -3.41 -12.03 -26.42
C ASP A 468 -2.04 -11.92 -27.08
N TRP A 469 -1.04 -12.50 -26.43
CA TRP A 469 0.34 -12.53 -26.93
C TRP A 469 0.37 -13.18 -28.30
N ASP A 470 -0.63 -13.98 -28.65
CA ASP A 470 -0.78 -14.54 -29.98
C ASP A 470 -1.16 -13.47 -31.01
N GLU A 471 -1.91 -12.41 -30.67
CA GLU A 471 -2.34 -11.37 -31.63
C GLU A 471 -1.22 -10.36 -31.97
N GLU A 472 -0.40 -9.97 -30.98
CA GLU A 472 0.79 -9.12 -31.21
C GLU A 472 1.96 -9.92 -31.82
N TYR A 473 2.03 -11.23 -31.54
CA TYR A 473 2.99 -12.16 -32.12
C TYR A 473 2.61 -12.63 -33.54
N ASP A 474 1.33 -12.83 -33.86
CA ASP A 474 0.87 -13.21 -35.19
C ASP A 474 1.12 -12.08 -36.21
N LEU A 475 1.17 -10.83 -35.74
CA LEU A 475 1.65 -9.68 -36.50
C LEU A 475 3.17 -9.69 -36.75
N LEU A 476 3.95 -10.41 -35.94
CA LEU A 476 5.42 -10.50 -36.01
C LEU A 476 5.95 -11.82 -36.59
N VAL A 477 5.18 -12.91 -36.55
CA VAL A 477 5.63 -14.29 -36.88
C VAL A 477 5.03 -14.86 -38.17
N ALA A 478 4.68 -13.97 -39.09
CA ALA A 478 4.48 -14.33 -40.49
C ALA A 478 5.72 -14.99 -41.18
N ASN A 479 6.80 -15.35 -40.46
CA ASN A 479 8.07 -15.90 -41.00
C ASN A 479 8.69 -17.11 -40.22
N GLY A 480 7.88 -18.00 -39.61
CA GLY A 480 8.15 -19.45 -39.39
C GLY A 480 9.42 -19.96 -38.66
N GLY A 481 9.26 -20.85 -37.65
CA GLY A 481 10.35 -21.64 -37.06
C GLY A 481 9.92 -22.84 -36.19
N ASP A 482 10.64 -23.97 -36.28
CA ASP A 482 10.31 -25.34 -35.83
C ASP A 482 10.79 -25.71 -34.40
N ALA A 483 10.03 -26.55 -33.68
CA ALA A 483 10.07 -26.81 -32.22
C ALA A 483 10.79 -28.11 -31.78
N SER A 484 11.43 -28.84 -32.69
CA SER A 484 11.88 -30.24 -32.47
C SER A 484 13.23 -30.42 -31.72
N ALA A 485 13.98 -29.35 -31.44
CA ALA A 485 15.38 -29.42 -30.97
C ALA A 485 15.60 -29.49 -29.43
N PHE A 486 14.55 -29.32 -28.61
CA PHE A 486 14.67 -29.29 -27.14
C PHE A 486 14.38 -30.64 -26.49
N ILE A 487 13.37 -31.38 -26.99
CA ILE A 487 12.96 -32.69 -26.47
C ILE A 487 14.13 -33.69 -26.48
N ASN A 488 14.95 -33.68 -27.54
CA ASN A 488 16.14 -34.52 -27.66
C ASN A 488 17.26 -34.16 -26.68
N ARG A 489 17.29 -32.94 -26.11
CA ARG A 489 18.28 -32.53 -25.10
C ARG A 489 17.83 -32.89 -23.69
N ALA A 490 16.55 -32.73 -23.39
CA ALA A 490 15.99 -33.09 -22.08
C ALA A 490 16.00 -34.61 -21.84
N GLN A 491 15.79 -35.43 -22.89
CA GLN A 491 15.82 -36.89 -22.78
C GLN A 491 17.23 -37.50 -22.66
N ASN A 492 18.28 -36.72 -22.97
CA ASN A 492 19.67 -37.20 -22.99
C ASN A 492 20.56 -36.53 -21.92
N ALA A 493 19.97 -35.88 -20.91
CA ALA A 493 20.73 -35.37 -19.77
C ALA A 493 21.28 -36.56 -18.95
N LEU A 494 22.60 -36.59 -18.74
CA LEU A 494 23.27 -37.65 -17.97
C LEU A 494 22.84 -37.61 -16.49
N PRO A 495 22.74 -38.77 -15.81
CA PRO A 495 22.51 -38.81 -14.37
C PRO A 495 23.71 -38.24 -13.60
N ASP A 496 23.42 -37.54 -12.51
CA ASP A 496 24.38 -36.84 -11.66
C ASP A 496 25.38 -37.80 -10.99
N GLU A 497 26.69 -37.56 -11.12
CA GLU A 497 27.78 -38.35 -10.52
C GLU A 497 27.95 -38.04 -9.01
N ASN A 498 26.87 -38.10 -8.23
CA ASN A 498 26.91 -37.90 -6.77
C ASN A 498 26.50 -39.13 -5.94
N ASP A 499 26.21 -40.27 -6.57
CA ASP A 499 26.12 -41.56 -5.86
C ASP A 499 27.52 -42.14 -5.60
N ILE A 500 28.23 -41.55 -4.64
CA ILE A 500 29.47 -42.17 -4.10
C ILE A 500 29.07 -43.19 -3.03
N ASP A 501 29.25 -44.45 -3.39
CA ASP A 501 29.14 -45.63 -2.53
C ASP A 501 29.93 -45.46 -1.21
N MET A 502 29.25 -45.65 -0.07
CA MET A 502 29.77 -45.54 1.30
C MET A 502 30.69 -46.72 1.69
N ALA A 503 31.78 -46.94 0.96
CA ALA A 503 32.78 -47.96 1.33
C ALA A 503 34.19 -47.71 0.73
N ALA A 504 34.92 -46.69 1.17
CA ALA A 504 36.38 -46.64 0.99
C ALA A 504 37.08 -45.79 2.07
N PRO A 505 38.28 -46.18 2.55
CA PRO A 505 38.91 -45.58 3.72
C PRO A 505 39.56 -44.23 3.41
N LEU A 506 39.36 -43.28 4.35
CA LEU A 506 39.91 -41.92 4.40
C LEU A 506 41.41 -41.86 4.01
N ARG A 507 41.73 -41.01 3.02
CA ARG A 507 43.12 -40.59 2.71
C ARG A 507 43.38 -39.16 3.19
N PRO A 508 44.60 -38.84 3.66
CA PRO A 508 44.87 -37.65 4.46
C PRO A 508 45.04 -36.39 3.60
N ALA A 509 44.75 -35.24 4.24
CA ALA A 509 44.74 -33.90 3.68
C ALA A 509 46.07 -33.49 3.00
N GLY A 510 45.98 -33.09 1.73
CA GLY A 510 47.02 -32.41 0.96
C GLY A 510 46.54 -31.02 0.51
N PRO A 511 47.47 -30.11 0.15
CA PRO A 511 47.20 -28.67 0.05
C PRO A 511 46.31 -28.32 -1.15
N ALA A 512 45.46 -27.31 -0.95
CA ALA A 512 44.48 -26.83 -1.94
C ALA A 512 45.12 -26.48 -3.30
N PRO A 513 44.58 -26.97 -4.43
CA PRO A 513 45.05 -26.55 -5.75
C PRO A 513 44.47 -25.18 -6.15
N ILE A 514 45.35 -24.44 -6.82
CA ILE A 514 45.21 -23.14 -7.46
C ILE A 514 43.93 -23.00 -8.30
N GLN A 515 43.22 -21.88 -8.13
CA GLN A 515 42.07 -21.46 -8.96
C GLN A 515 42.49 -21.32 -10.42
N TYR A 516 41.90 -22.14 -11.29
CA TYR A 516 41.94 -21.95 -12.73
C TYR A 516 41.09 -20.73 -13.10
N ILE A 517 41.72 -19.71 -13.67
CA ILE A 517 41.01 -18.60 -14.32
C ILE A 517 40.35 -19.18 -15.58
N GLN A 518 39.03 -19.32 -15.55
CA GLN A 518 38.24 -19.65 -16.74
C GLN A 518 38.12 -18.41 -17.65
N PRO A 519 38.15 -18.57 -18.99
CA PRO A 519 37.93 -17.46 -19.92
C PRO A 519 36.51 -16.90 -19.75
N ALA A 520 36.32 -15.60 -20.03
CA ALA A 520 35.05 -14.91 -19.87
C ALA A 520 33.92 -15.63 -20.63
N GLU A 521 32.99 -16.24 -19.89
CA GLU A 521 31.76 -16.81 -20.44
C GLU A 521 30.94 -15.71 -21.11
N GLU A 522 30.41 -15.99 -22.31
CA GLU A 522 29.48 -15.08 -22.98
C GLU A 522 28.24 -14.90 -22.10
N GLU A 523 27.89 -13.65 -21.80
CA GLU A 523 26.71 -13.34 -20.98
C GLU A 523 25.45 -13.93 -21.60
N THR A 524 24.67 -14.64 -20.78
CA THR A 524 23.36 -15.15 -21.20
C THR A 524 22.41 -14.01 -21.58
N PRO A 525 21.43 -14.23 -22.48
CA PRO A 525 20.44 -13.21 -22.83
C PRO A 525 19.72 -12.61 -21.60
N LEU A 526 19.44 -13.44 -20.59
CA LEU A 526 18.84 -12.98 -19.34
C LEU A 526 19.76 -12.04 -18.55
N GLN A 527 21.05 -12.36 -18.43
CA GLN A 527 22.03 -11.49 -17.77
C GLN A 527 22.18 -10.16 -18.52
N GLN A 528 22.19 -10.18 -19.86
CA GLN A 528 22.18 -8.98 -20.67
C GLN A 528 20.94 -8.13 -20.38
N LEU A 529 19.74 -8.72 -20.34
CA LEU A 529 18.50 -8.00 -20.04
C LEU A 529 18.51 -7.42 -18.63
N ILE A 530 19.00 -8.17 -17.63
CA ILE A 530 19.15 -7.67 -16.25
C ILE A 530 20.05 -6.43 -16.24
N ARG A 531 21.19 -6.46 -16.94
CA ARG A 531 22.08 -5.31 -17.05
C ARG A 531 21.39 -4.11 -17.71
N HIS A 532 20.72 -4.32 -18.84
CA HIS A 532 19.99 -3.25 -19.54
C HIS A 532 18.85 -2.70 -18.68
N TRP A 533 18.18 -3.55 -17.91
CA TRP A 533 17.16 -3.17 -16.95
C TRP A 533 17.70 -2.31 -15.81
N THR A 534 18.80 -2.72 -15.18
CA THR A 534 19.46 -1.95 -14.12
C THR A 534 19.96 -0.61 -14.65
N ASN A 535 20.60 -0.60 -15.83
CA ASN A 535 21.03 0.61 -16.49
C ASN A 535 19.86 1.56 -16.79
N GLU A 536 18.75 1.04 -17.30
CA GLU A 536 17.56 1.84 -17.58
C GLU A 536 16.96 2.42 -16.29
N ARG A 537 16.95 1.67 -15.17
CA ARG A 537 16.43 2.19 -13.90
C ARG A 537 17.29 3.31 -13.31
N ASN A 538 18.61 3.19 -13.42
CA ASN A 538 19.55 4.11 -12.78
C ASN A 538 19.95 5.29 -13.68
N CYS A 539 19.70 5.22 -14.98
CA CYS A 539 20.00 6.28 -15.93
C CYS A 539 18.95 7.43 -15.87
N PRO A 540 19.36 8.71 -15.82
CA PRO A 540 18.42 9.84 -15.89
C PRO A 540 17.81 10.06 -17.29
N ASP A 541 18.46 9.55 -18.34
CA ASP A 541 18.08 9.64 -19.76
C ASP A 541 17.48 8.32 -20.27
N ILE A 542 16.83 8.34 -21.44
CA ILE A 542 16.33 7.13 -22.13
C ILE A 542 17.46 6.46 -22.92
N LEU A 543 17.72 5.19 -22.64
CA LEU A 543 18.76 4.40 -23.33
C LEU A 543 18.21 3.77 -24.63
N PRO A 544 19.09 3.29 -25.54
CA PRO A 544 18.67 2.55 -26.73
C PRO A 544 17.86 1.29 -26.39
N ALA A 545 16.70 1.12 -27.04
CA ALA A 545 15.86 -0.06 -26.93
C ALA A 545 16.61 -1.33 -27.33
N GLN A 546 16.50 -2.38 -26.53
CA GLN A 546 17.09 -3.70 -26.80
C GLN A 546 16.03 -4.62 -27.43
N GLU A 547 15.51 -4.23 -28.59
CA GLU A 547 14.36 -4.88 -29.24
C GLU A 547 14.65 -6.35 -29.59
N GLU A 548 15.79 -6.63 -30.23
CA GLU A 548 16.18 -8.00 -30.61
C GLU A 548 16.33 -8.92 -29.38
N LEU A 549 16.98 -8.41 -28.33
CA LEU A 549 17.16 -9.15 -27.07
C LEU A 549 15.81 -9.44 -26.40
N LEU A 550 14.91 -8.45 -26.38
CA LEU A 550 13.59 -8.58 -25.80
C LEU A 550 12.73 -9.60 -26.55
N VAL A 551 12.73 -9.55 -27.88
CA VAL A 551 12.03 -10.51 -28.74
C VAL A 551 12.54 -11.93 -28.48
N ASN A 552 13.86 -12.12 -28.43
CA ASN A 552 14.45 -13.43 -28.15
C ASN A 552 14.03 -13.98 -26.77
N ILE A 553 14.01 -13.15 -25.73
CA ILE A 553 13.60 -13.56 -24.39
C ILE A 553 12.10 -13.88 -24.34
N LEU A 554 11.26 -13.09 -24.99
CA LEU A 554 9.82 -13.35 -25.08
C LEU A 554 9.53 -14.67 -25.81
N ASP A 555 10.25 -14.95 -26.89
CA ASP A 555 10.23 -16.23 -27.61
C ASP A 555 10.59 -17.41 -26.69
N HIS A 556 11.65 -17.25 -25.89
CA HIS A 556 12.09 -18.28 -24.94
C HIS A 556 11.04 -18.52 -23.84
N ILE A 557 10.47 -17.46 -23.28
CA ILE A 557 9.37 -17.55 -22.30
C ILE A 557 8.19 -18.31 -22.90
N ARG A 558 7.82 -18.02 -24.16
CA ARG A 558 6.69 -18.68 -24.82
C ARG A 558 6.93 -20.18 -25.00
N ARG A 559 8.08 -20.56 -25.56
CA ARG A 559 8.43 -21.99 -25.76
C ARG A 559 8.49 -22.74 -24.44
N GLN A 560 9.04 -22.11 -23.40
CA GLN A 560 9.10 -22.71 -22.06
C GLN A 560 7.71 -22.83 -21.43
N SER A 561 6.84 -21.83 -21.57
CA SER A 561 5.45 -21.89 -21.10
C SER A 561 4.71 -23.05 -21.74
N GLN A 562 4.75 -23.18 -23.07
CA GLN A 562 4.11 -24.28 -23.80
C GLN A 562 4.62 -25.65 -23.34
N THR A 563 5.93 -25.77 -23.10
CA THR A 563 6.52 -27.02 -22.63
C THR A 563 6.06 -27.37 -21.22
N VAL A 564 6.05 -26.39 -20.32
CA VAL A 564 5.57 -26.54 -18.94
C VAL A 564 4.08 -26.92 -18.91
N ASP A 565 3.26 -26.32 -19.76
CA ASP A 565 1.83 -26.60 -19.83
C ASP A 565 1.56 -28.03 -20.34
N LEU A 566 2.35 -28.51 -21.31
CA LEU A 566 2.28 -29.90 -21.78
C LEU A 566 2.70 -30.90 -20.69
N LEU A 567 3.80 -30.63 -19.98
CA LEU A 567 4.28 -31.50 -18.91
C LEU A 567 3.34 -31.55 -17.71
N ARG A 568 2.51 -30.52 -17.51
CA ARG A 568 1.48 -30.49 -16.46
C ARG A 568 0.23 -31.29 -16.79
N GLN A 569 -0.09 -31.44 -18.06
CA GLN A 569 -1.28 -32.18 -18.51
C GLN A 569 -1.08 -33.70 -18.45
N ASP A 570 0.17 -34.16 -18.28
CA ASP A 570 0.47 -35.57 -18.08
C ASP A 570 0.19 -35.98 -16.63
N ALA A 571 -0.81 -36.84 -16.42
CA ALA A 571 -1.16 -37.34 -15.08
C ALA A 571 -0.18 -38.42 -14.56
N SER A 572 0.84 -38.79 -15.35
CA SER A 572 1.85 -39.81 -15.00
C SER A 572 3.19 -39.24 -14.56
N THR A 573 3.31 -37.91 -14.43
CA THR A 573 4.49 -37.18 -13.97
C THR A 573 4.89 -37.58 -12.55
N SER A 574 6.18 -37.86 -12.32
CA SER A 574 6.69 -38.22 -10.99
C SER A 574 6.79 -37.01 -10.05
N GLU A 575 6.86 -37.23 -8.73
CA GLU A 575 7.01 -36.15 -7.73
C GLU A 575 8.25 -35.29 -7.99
N ASP A 576 9.38 -35.90 -8.36
CA ASP A 576 10.61 -35.20 -8.73
C ASP A 576 10.45 -34.34 -10.00
N GLU A 577 9.63 -34.80 -10.94
CA GLU A 577 9.32 -34.06 -12.16
C GLU A 577 8.36 -32.89 -11.88
N HIS A 578 7.43 -33.07 -10.95
CA HIS A 578 6.57 -31.98 -10.45
C HIS A 578 7.38 -30.85 -9.79
N VAL A 579 8.39 -31.19 -8.97
CA VAL A 579 9.31 -30.21 -8.38
C VAL A 579 10.10 -29.47 -9.47
N ARG A 580 10.61 -30.18 -10.48
CA ARG A 580 11.32 -29.55 -11.62
C ARG A 580 10.43 -28.59 -12.42
N ILE A 581 9.16 -28.97 -12.65
CA ILE A 581 8.17 -28.11 -13.32
C ILE A 581 7.91 -26.85 -12.49
N MET A 582 7.73 -26.98 -11.16
CA MET A 582 7.51 -25.85 -10.27
C MET A 582 8.70 -24.86 -10.27
N LEU A 583 9.93 -25.38 -10.26
CA LEU A 583 11.13 -24.54 -10.34
C LEU A 583 11.22 -23.79 -11.67
N ALA A 584 10.96 -24.48 -12.80
CA ALA A 584 10.94 -23.87 -14.13
C ALA A 584 9.89 -22.74 -14.23
N GLN A 585 8.73 -22.92 -13.59
CA GLN A 585 7.68 -21.90 -13.55
C GLN A 585 8.03 -20.70 -12.71
N THR A 586 8.60 -20.94 -11.53
CA THR A 586 9.05 -19.86 -10.64
C THR A 586 10.10 -19.01 -11.36
N GLU A 587 11.03 -19.65 -12.08
CA GLU A 587 12.02 -18.95 -12.88
C GLU A 587 11.38 -18.17 -14.05
N MET A 588 10.43 -18.77 -14.76
CA MET A 588 9.70 -18.07 -15.83
C MET A 588 8.99 -16.80 -15.32
N GLU A 589 8.37 -16.85 -14.13
CA GLU A 589 7.75 -15.66 -13.53
C GLU A 589 8.76 -14.60 -13.12
N ARG A 590 9.96 -15.00 -12.63
CA ARG A 590 11.07 -14.05 -12.36
C ARG A 590 11.52 -13.34 -13.64
N VAL A 591 11.68 -14.08 -14.75
CA VAL A 591 12.06 -13.48 -16.04
C VAL A 591 10.96 -12.54 -16.56
N LYS A 592 9.69 -12.96 -16.51
CA LYS A 592 8.55 -12.10 -16.90
C LYS A 592 8.49 -10.82 -16.06
N PHE A 593 8.80 -10.88 -14.76
CA PHE A 593 8.89 -9.69 -13.91
C PHE A 593 9.96 -8.71 -14.42
N ILE A 594 11.17 -9.21 -14.75
CA ILE A 594 12.26 -8.36 -15.26
C ILE A 594 11.84 -7.68 -16.57
N VAL A 595 11.25 -8.43 -17.51
CA VAL A 595 10.74 -7.90 -18.78
C VAL A 595 9.71 -6.78 -18.54
N ARG A 596 8.70 -7.03 -17.71
CA ARG A 596 7.66 -6.02 -17.38
C ARG A 596 8.27 -4.80 -16.72
N SER A 597 9.22 -4.98 -15.80
CA SER A 597 9.88 -3.89 -15.09
C SER A 597 10.72 -3.02 -16.04
N TYR A 598 11.45 -3.64 -16.99
CA TYR A 598 12.19 -2.93 -18.03
C TYR A 598 11.29 -2.07 -18.90
N VAL A 599 10.24 -2.65 -19.48
CA VAL A 599 9.31 -1.93 -20.36
C VAL A 599 8.58 -0.81 -19.61
N ARG A 600 8.11 -1.05 -18.37
CA ARG A 600 7.47 -0.01 -17.55
C ARG A 600 8.41 1.15 -17.22
N THR A 601 9.68 0.86 -16.91
CA THR A 601 10.68 1.90 -16.65
C THR A 601 10.90 2.78 -17.87
N ARG A 602 10.95 2.18 -19.06
CA ARG A 602 11.05 2.92 -20.33
C ARG A 602 9.82 3.78 -20.60
N HIS A 603 8.61 3.22 -20.46
CA HIS A 603 7.37 3.99 -20.61
C HIS A 603 7.30 5.18 -19.66
N TYR A 604 7.67 5.01 -18.40
CA TYR A 604 7.73 6.11 -17.43
C TYR A 604 8.61 7.28 -17.93
N LYS A 605 9.79 6.97 -18.49
CA LYS A 605 10.68 7.99 -19.06
C LYS A 605 10.12 8.60 -20.34
N ILE A 606 9.49 7.79 -21.19
CA ILE A 606 8.85 8.25 -22.42
C ILE A 606 7.73 9.24 -22.12
N ASP A 607 6.86 8.94 -21.16
CA ASP A 607 5.78 9.84 -20.74
C ASP A 607 6.35 11.14 -20.16
N LYS A 608 7.35 11.03 -19.27
CA LYS A 608 7.99 12.18 -18.62
C LYS A 608 8.69 13.12 -19.61
N TYR A 609 9.31 12.57 -20.65
CA TYR A 609 10.10 13.33 -21.63
C TYR A 609 9.44 13.40 -23.01
N ALA A 610 8.14 13.12 -23.12
CA ALA A 610 7.46 12.93 -24.41
C ALA A 610 7.69 14.06 -25.40
N ARG A 611 7.54 15.32 -24.97
CA ARG A 611 7.76 16.51 -25.83
C ARG A 611 9.23 16.70 -26.21
N PHE A 612 10.15 16.38 -25.31
CA PHE A 612 11.59 16.39 -25.62
C PHE A 612 11.94 15.33 -26.67
N ILE A 613 11.38 14.13 -26.53
CA ILE A 613 11.56 13.01 -27.47
C ILE A 613 10.99 13.36 -28.84
N THR A 614 9.76 13.89 -28.92
CA THR A 614 9.13 14.23 -30.22
C THR A 614 9.85 15.35 -30.96
N THR A 615 10.56 16.24 -30.25
CA THR A 615 11.31 17.34 -30.85
C THR A 615 12.74 16.94 -31.23
N ASN A 616 13.30 15.89 -30.61
CA ASN A 616 14.69 15.49 -30.80
C ASN A 616 14.82 14.18 -31.61
N ALA A 617 15.25 14.32 -32.88
CA ALA A 617 15.40 13.19 -33.80
C ALA A 617 16.44 12.15 -33.34
N GLU A 618 17.51 12.56 -32.65
CA GLU A 618 18.54 11.64 -32.15
C GLU A 618 17.99 10.75 -31.03
N VAL A 619 17.10 11.28 -30.18
CA VAL A 619 16.49 10.50 -29.11
C VAL A 619 15.48 9.51 -29.69
N GLN A 620 14.77 9.88 -30.75
CA GLN A 620 13.81 8.99 -31.43
C GLN A 620 14.43 7.72 -32.00
N THR A 621 15.75 7.70 -32.29
CA THR A 621 16.44 6.49 -32.74
C THR A 621 16.67 5.48 -31.62
N ARG A 622 16.50 5.90 -30.35
CA ARG A 622 16.64 5.04 -29.16
C ARG A 622 15.34 4.32 -28.78
N LEU A 623 14.23 4.64 -29.44
CA LEU A 623 12.90 4.10 -29.17
C LEU A 623 12.51 3.06 -30.22
N THR A 624 11.72 2.07 -29.81
CA THR A 624 11.02 1.17 -30.75
C THR A 624 9.96 1.94 -31.54
N ALA A 625 9.43 1.34 -32.60
CA ALA A 625 8.34 1.95 -33.38
C ALA A 625 7.10 2.22 -32.51
N GLY A 626 6.70 1.24 -31.69
CA GLY A 626 5.56 1.38 -30.78
C GLY A 626 5.77 2.44 -29.69
N GLU A 627 6.97 2.51 -29.12
CA GLU A 627 7.35 3.52 -28.13
C GLU A 627 7.32 4.93 -28.73
N ARG A 628 7.83 5.09 -29.96
CA ARG A 628 7.82 6.37 -30.68
C ARG A 628 6.39 6.84 -30.95
N ASP A 629 5.54 5.94 -31.44
CA ASP A 629 4.14 6.25 -31.71
C ASP A 629 3.39 6.64 -30.44
N HIS A 630 3.67 5.94 -29.32
CA HIS A 630 3.13 6.31 -28.00
C HIS A 630 3.58 7.70 -27.57
N ALA A 631 4.88 8.02 -27.64
CA ALA A 631 5.42 9.33 -27.29
C ALA A 631 4.75 10.47 -28.09
N ILE A 632 4.56 10.27 -29.39
CA ILE A 632 3.89 11.24 -30.28
C ILE A 632 2.42 11.42 -29.88
N ARG A 633 1.68 10.32 -29.67
CA ARG A 633 0.27 10.39 -29.25
C ARG A 633 0.12 11.07 -27.89
N TYR A 634 0.95 10.70 -26.92
CA TYR A 634 0.91 11.24 -25.57
C TYR A 634 1.21 12.74 -25.55
N ALA A 635 2.27 13.18 -26.24
CA ALA A 635 2.60 14.60 -26.38
C ALA A 635 1.44 15.40 -26.97
N ASN A 636 0.81 14.90 -28.04
CA ASN A 636 -0.34 15.56 -28.67
C ASN A 636 -1.57 15.65 -27.75
N ILE A 637 -1.85 14.61 -26.96
CA ILE A 637 -2.94 14.60 -25.98
C ILE A 637 -2.67 15.63 -24.88
N LEU A 638 -1.45 15.64 -24.34
CA LEU A 638 -1.03 16.56 -23.30
C LEU A 638 -1.08 18.01 -23.76
N ASP A 639 -0.51 18.32 -24.92
CA ASP A 639 -0.52 19.67 -25.50
C ASP A 639 -1.96 20.16 -25.72
N ARG A 640 -2.85 19.30 -26.26
CA ARG A 640 -4.26 19.63 -26.45
C ARG A 640 -5.00 19.84 -25.13
N HIS A 641 -4.70 19.06 -24.10
CA HIS A 641 -5.29 19.19 -22.78
C HIS A 641 -4.87 20.51 -22.13
N LEU A 642 -3.56 20.79 -22.07
CA LEU A 642 -3.03 22.03 -21.52
C LEU A 642 -3.56 23.26 -22.27
N TYR A 643 -3.65 23.17 -23.59
CA TYR A 643 -4.21 24.24 -24.42
C TYR A 643 -5.66 24.55 -24.06
N LYS A 644 -6.52 23.52 -23.96
CA LYS A 644 -7.94 23.70 -23.62
C LYS A 644 -8.16 24.12 -22.17
N CYS A 645 -7.36 23.63 -21.24
CA CYS A 645 -7.56 23.91 -19.82
C CYS A 645 -7.05 25.29 -19.40
N VAL A 646 -5.88 25.71 -19.92
CA VAL A 646 -5.21 26.92 -19.41
C VAL A 646 -4.65 27.80 -20.52
N LEU A 647 -3.91 27.25 -21.50
CA LEU A 647 -3.08 28.08 -22.38
C LEU A 647 -3.89 28.97 -23.32
N GLN A 648 -5.07 28.53 -23.78
CA GLN A 648 -5.93 29.35 -24.65
C GLN A 648 -6.45 30.63 -23.97
N SER A 649 -6.39 30.69 -22.64
CA SER A 649 -6.81 31.85 -21.84
C SER A 649 -5.66 32.79 -21.51
N LEU A 650 -4.42 32.43 -21.85
CA LEU A 650 -3.23 33.25 -21.63
C LEU A 650 -3.00 34.23 -22.79
N PRO A 651 -2.25 35.33 -22.57
CA PRO A 651 -1.80 36.20 -23.64
C PRO A 651 -1.07 35.41 -24.75
N PRO A 652 -1.15 35.82 -26.04
CA PRO A 652 -0.55 35.06 -27.14
C PRO A 652 0.94 34.75 -26.98
N ALA A 653 1.70 35.62 -26.31
CA ALA A 653 3.12 35.44 -26.02
C ALA A 653 3.43 34.41 -24.90
N GLN A 654 2.39 33.80 -24.31
CA GLN A 654 2.48 32.80 -23.24
C GLN A 654 1.54 31.60 -23.52
N ALA A 655 0.88 31.58 -24.69
CA ALA A 655 -0.06 30.54 -25.06
C ALA A 655 0.63 29.30 -25.65
N HIS A 656 1.95 29.36 -25.84
CA HIS A 656 2.78 28.30 -26.37
C HIS A 656 3.72 27.75 -25.30
N LEU A 657 4.01 26.46 -25.38
CA LEU A 657 4.82 25.73 -24.39
C LEU A 657 6.30 25.61 -24.81
N ASP A 658 6.62 25.99 -26.05
CA ASP A 658 7.93 26.01 -26.68
C ASP A 658 8.56 27.42 -26.69
N ASP A 659 7.97 28.36 -25.93
CA ASP A 659 8.47 29.72 -25.79
C ASP A 659 9.82 29.74 -25.05
N ASN A 660 10.88 30.11 -25.76
CA ASN A 660 12.24 30.25 -25.21
C ASN A 660 12.46 31.67 -24.69
N ALA A 661 11.94 31.99 -23.50
CA ALA A 661 12.18 33.27 -22.84
C ALA A 661 13.59 33.33 -22.21
N ALA A 662 14.31 34.42 -22.43
CA ALA A 662 15.61 34.63 -21.80
C ALA A 662 15.48 34.64 -20.27
N PHE A 663 16.40 33.96 -19.57
CA PHE A 663 16.46 33.85 -18.11
C PHE A 663 15.30 33.06 -17.45
N VAL A 664 14.48 32.35 -18.23
CA VAL A 664 13.44 31.41 -17.73
C VAL A 664 13.78 30.00 -18.22
N PRO A 665 13.74 28.97 -17.34
CA PRO A 665 13.97 27.59 -17.76
C PRO A 665 12.89 27.11 -18.75
N SER A 666 13.30 26.29 -19.71
CA SER A 666 12.40 25.66 -20.69
C SER A 666 11.27 24.91 -19.98
N MET A 667 10.02 25.12 -20.43
CA MET A 667 8.85 24.38 -19.94
C MET A 667 8.86 22.91 -20.42
N ILE A 668 9.64 22.60 -21.45
CA ILE A 668 9.85 21.23 -21.92
C ILE A 668 10.77 20.52 -20.92
N THR A 669 10.27 19.47 -20.28
CA THR A 669 11.04 18.65 -19.33
C THR A 669 12.09 17.84 -20.08
N GLN A 670 13.35 17.95 -19.65
CA GLN A 670 14.51 17.29 -20.26
C GLN A 670 15.21 16.38 -19.25
N PRO A 671 15.93 15.33 -19.70
CA PRO A 671 16.76 14.52 -18.84
C PRO A 671 17.88 15.32 -18.16
N ASP A 672 17.98 15.23 -16.84
CA ASP A 672 19.09 15.83 -16.08
C ASP A 672 20.32 14.92 -16.11
N LYS A 673 21.22 15.19 -17.06
CA LYS A 673 22.48 14.44 -17.20
C LYS A 673 23.52 14.79 -16.13
N THR A 674 23.29 15.80 -15.29
CA THR A 674 24.20 16.15 -14.20
C THR A 674 23.98 15.32 -12.94
N ARG A 675 22.87 14.55 -12.89
CA ARG A 675 22.54 13.65 -11.79
C ARG A 675 23.70 12.67 -11.53
N PRO A 676 24.15 12.52 -10.26
CA PRO A 676 25.19 11.56 -9.91
C PRO A 676 24.64 10.13 -9.99
N VAL A 677 25.43 9.23 -10.56
CA VAL A 677 25.13 7.80 -10.72
C VAL A 677 26.29 6.97 -10.18
N PHE A 678 25.99 5.82 -9.57
CA PHE A 678 26.99 4.82 -9.25
C PHE A 678 27.29 4.00 -10.50
N VAL A 679 28.57 3.84 -10.80
CA VAL A 679 29.05 3.21 -12.03
C VAL A 679 30.05 2.13 -11.67
N HIS A 680 29.82 0.91 -12.14
CA HIS A 680 30.69 -0.24 -12.00
C HIS A 680 31.42 -0.53 -13.31
N ALA A 681 32.76 -0.59 -13.27
CA ALA A 681 33.58 -0.84 -14.45
C ALA A 681 33.67 -2.34 -14.79
N LEU A 682 33.18 -2.74 -15.96
CA LEU A 682 33.25 -4.12 -16.44
C LEU A 682 34.63 -4.46 -17.04
N GLN A 683 35.35 -3.44 -17.48
CA GLN A 683 36.69 -3.53 -18.04
C GLN A 683 37.55 -2.30 -17.65
N ASP A 684 38.84 -2.35 -17.97
CA ASP A 684 39.73 -1.20 -17.79
C ASP A 684 39.34 -0.09 -18.76
N CYS A 685 38.80 1.01 -18.21
CA CYS A 685 38.29 2.14 -18.98
C CYS A 685 39.40 3.17 -19.26
N ALA A 686 39.28 3.88 -20.37
CA ALA A 686 40.14 5.03 -20.65
C ALA A 686 39.96 6.13 -19.58
N PRO A 687 40.99 6.97 -19.30
CA PRO A 687 40.89 8.01 -18.28
C PRO A 687 39.74 8.98 -18.57
N ILE A 688 38.81 9.07 -17.62
CA ILE A 688 37.60 9.88 -17.71
C ILE A 688 37.89 11.26 -17.13
N ARG A 689 37.37 12.33 -17.75
CA ARG A 689 37.54 13.70 -17.23
C ARG A 689 36.36 14.08 -16.35
N LEU A 690 36.65 14.36 -15.08
CA LEU A 690 35.70 14.85 -14.10
C LEU A 690 35.42 16.37 -14.29
N PRO A 691 34.33 16.90 -13.69
CA PRO A 691 33.95 18.32 -13.84
C PRO A 691 35.03 19.31 -13.36
N ASP A 692 35.88 18.89 -12.43
CA ASP A 692 36.99 19.64 -11.86
C ASP A 692 38.28 19.59 -12.72
N GLY A 693 38.24 18.87 -13.85
CA GLY A 693 39.39 18.66 -14.74
C GLY A 693 40.30 17.50 -14.33
N THR A 694 40.00 16.81 -13.22
CA THR A 694 40.77 15.64 -12.76
C THR A 694 40.50 14.44 -13.68
N ALA A 695 41.55 13.68 -14.01
CA ALA A 695 41.42 12.43 -14.74
C ALA A 695 41.18 11.27 -13.77
N LEU A 696 40.04 10.59 -13.88
CA LEU A 696 39.69 9.39 -13.13
C LEU A 696 39.99 8.15 -13.98
N GLN A 697 40.87 7.28 -13.50
CA GLN A 697 41.13 5.99 -14.14
C GLN A 697 40.29 4.91 -13.46
N MET A 698 39.32 4.35 -14.18
CA MET A 698 38.49 3.25 -13.69
C MET A 698 39.07 1.91 -14.18
N LYS A 699 39.53 1.08 -13.24
CA LYS A 699 39.94 -0.30 -13.50
C LYS A 699 38.75 -1.24 -13.40
N LYS A 700 38.82 -2.40 -14.04
CA LYS A 700 37.81 -3.46 -13.93
C LYS A 700 37.48 -3.75 -12.44
N GLY A 701 36.19 -3.81 -12.12
CA GLY A 701 35.65 -4.06 -10.77
C GLY A 701 35.52 -2.82 -9.89
N HIS A 702 35.97 -1.64 -10.33
CA HIS A 702 35.89 -0.42 -9.53
C HIS A 702 34.49 0.20 -9.62
N ILE A 703 33.96 0.65 -8.46
CA ILE A 703 32.70 1.41 -8.38
C ILE A 703 33.02 2.88 -8.13
N SER A 704 32.38 3.79 -8.85
CA SER A 704 32.60 5.23 -8.72
C SER A 704 31.29 6.01 -8.80
N LEU A 705 31.19 7.08 -8.02
CA LEU A 705 30.05 8.01 -8.05
C LEU A 705 30.42 9.23 -8.89
N VAL A 706 29.79 9.39 -10.05
CA VAL A 706 30.09 10.46 -11.00
C VAL A 706 28.80 11.00 -11.66
N PRO A 707 28.78 12.25 -12.15
CA PRO A 707 27.67 12.75 -12.95
C PRO A 707 27.46 11.90 -14.21
N TYR A 708 26.21 11.61 -14.58
CA TYR A 708 25.91 10.71 -15.70
C TYR A 708 26.55 11.12 -17.04
N TYR A 709 26.56 12.43 -17.38
CA TYR A 709 27.14 12.91 -18.63
C TYR A 709 28.61 12.54 -18.83
N VAL A 710 29.33 12.26 -17.74
CA VAL A 710 30.75 11.89 -17.73
C VAL A 710 30.94 10.44 -18.23
N VAL A 711 29.95 9.57 -18.01
CA VAL A 711 30.00 8.13 -18.31
C VAL A 711 29.01 7.69 -19.39
N GLU A 712 28.18 8.58 -19.92
CA GLU A 712 27.16 8.30 -20.93
C GLU A 712 27.70 7.44 -22.10
N GLN A 713 28.85 7.81 -22.64
CA GLN A 713 29.48 7.09 -23.76
C GLN A 713 30.03 5.71 -23.37
N LEU A 714 30.48 5.55 -22.12
CA LEU A 714 30.96 4.27 -21.61
C LEU A 714 29.79 3.30 -21.37
N VAL A 715 28.67 3.82 -20.86
CA VAL A 715 27.42 3.06 -20.70
C VAL A 715 26.88 2.62 -22.07
N ALA A 716 26.88 3.53 -23.06
CA ALA A 716 26.41 3.23 -24.42
C ALA A 716 27.25 2.14 -25.12
N ARG A 717 28.53 2.02 -24.78
CA ARG A 717 29.45 1.00 -25.31
C ARG A 717 29.48 -0.30 -24.51
N GLY A 718 28.81 -0.35 -23.35
CA GLY A 718 28.83 -1.50 -22.45
C GLY A 718 30.17 -1.71 -21.72
N GLU A 719 31.01 -0.68 -21.62
CA GLU A 719 32.29 -0.76 -20.88
C GLU A 719 32.07 -0.66 -19.36
N VAL A 720 30.95 -0.05 -18.96
CA VAL A 720 30.51 0.15 -17.58
C VAL A 720 29.01 -0.10 -17.45
N GLU A 721 28.57 -0.44 -16.24
CA GLU A 721 27.15 -0.56 -15.88
C GLU A 721 26.80 0.37 -14.70
N LEU A 722 25.53 0.71 -14.58
CA LEU A 722 25.01 1.51 -13.49
C LEU A 722 24.50 0.60 -12.37
N VAL A 723 24.68 0.99 -11.12
CA VAL A 723 24.31 0.19 -9.92
C VAL A 723 23.33 0.93 -9.04
#